data_AF-A0A1S3QGU4-F1
#
_entry.id   AF-A0A1S3QGU4-F1
#
_cell.length_a   1.000
_cell.length_b   1.000
_cell.length_c   1.000
_cell.angle_alpha   90.00
_cell.angle_beta   90.00
_cell.angle_gamma   90.00
#
_symmetry.space_group_name_H-M   'P 1'
#
loop_
_entity.id
_entity.type
_entity.pdbx_description
1 polymer ?
#
loop_
_entity_poly.entity_id
_entity_poly.type
_entity_poly.pdbx_seq_one_letter_code
_entity_poly.pdbx_strand_id
1 'polypeptide(L)'
;MKFPLCLRCLLISSVVFRPSAAQSVCPGTENKLSTLSDLDQQYRTLKKHYENCEVVMGNLEITSIDRNRNLSFLKSIREVTGYVLVALNQFDYLPLENLRIVRGTKLYEGRYALAIFLNYRRDGFYGLKQLGLRNLTEILNGGVYVDQNKFLCHADTIHWRDIIKNPQAELLVVPSNNSGLGCKRCHRSCNGRCWGHQDDQCQSLTKTVCAEQCDGRCFGPYVSNCCHRECAGGCSGPKDTDCFACTNFNDSGACVTQCPQPFVYNPTTFQLESNPRAKYTYGSFCVEKCPHNFVVDHSSCVRACPSNKMEVEENRTKMCIPCTDICPKVCDGIGTGSLQTAQTVDASNIEMFVNCTKINGNLIFLITGIKGDMYHGIGALDPERLNVFRTVREITGFLNIQSWPENMTDLGVFSNLATIGGRSLYSGISLLILKQRWISSLQFQSLDEISAGNVYITNNSRLCFYNTVNWTSLFRTSNQKVLIRNNRAPSECTQQRMVCDRLCSEDGCWGPGPDQCLSCRYFSRGRSCVPSCNLYDGDVREFTNGSVCLECDSQCERSQDKTMTCLGTGPDQCVTCLHFKDGPNCVEKCPDGLQGTNSFIFKYAEANNECHPCHANCTQGCIGPRLQDCVGMMDRTPLIAAGVIGALFVIVIVALSVAVYVRRKSIKKKRALRRFLETEVRGQGSSRVHCDSTNQLRELDITLLYWCGVMSRYDVKDFTACT
;
A
#
# COMPACT_ATOMS: atom_id res chain seq x y z
N MET A 1 67.93 46.00 -13.50
CA MET A 1 68.16 46.57 -12.16
C MET A 1 67.30 45.83 -11.14
N LYS A 2 67.77 45.81 -9.89
CA LYS A 2 67.41 44.91 -8.77
C LYS A 2 65.94 44.99 -8.26
N PHE A 3 65.49 43.86 -7.68
CA PHE A 3 64.39 43.55 -6.72
C PHE A 3 63.99 44.67 -5.71
N PRO A 4 62.85 44.60 -4.97
CA PRO A 4 62.19 43.41 -4.36
C PRO A 4 60.63 43.36 -4.42
N LEU A 5 59.95 42.21 -4.47
CA LEU A 5 59.67 41.18 -3.43
C LEU A 5 59.14 41.73 -2.09
N CYS A 6 57.82 41.66 -1.88
CA CYS A 6 57.24 41.59 -0.54
C CYS A 6 56.11 40.55 -0.49
N LEU A 7 56.44 39.47 0.22
CA LEU A 7 55.61 38.36 0.65
C LEU A 7 54.45 38.87 1.53
N ARG A 8 53.21 38.50 1.19
CA ARG A 8 52.14 38.34 2.20
C ARG A 8 51.50 36.98 2.02
N CYS A 9 51.73 36.15 3.04
CA CYS A 9 51.12 34.85 3.23
C CYS A 9 49.60 34.99 3.36
N LEU A 10 48.86 34.42 2.42
CA LEU A 10 47.47 34.00 2.63
C LEU A 10 47.48 32.47 2.66
N LEU A 11 47.50 31.94 3.88
CA LEU A 11 47.21 30.53 4.15
C LEU A 11 45.75 30.29 3.77
N ILE A 12 45.53 29.85 2.53
CA ILE A 12 44.26 29.26 2.13
C ILE A 12 44.21 27.88 2.80
N SER A 13 43.53 27.82 3.94
CA SER A 13 42.99 26.58 4.48
C SER A 13 42.10 25.96 3.40
N SER A 14 42.65 25.00 2.65
CA SER A 14 41.87 24.11 1.81
C SER A 14 41.02 23.25 2.74
N VAL A 15 39.84 23.76 3.07
CA VAL A 15 38.74 22.92 3.55
C VAL A 15 38.44 21.99 2.39
N VAL A 16 39.01 20.79 2.45
CA VAL A 16 38.56 19.67 1.64
C VAL A 16 37.12 19.43 2.06
N PHE A 17 36.18 20.05 1.35
CA PHE A 17 34.82 19.56 1.27
C PHE A 17 34.93 18.15 0.73
N ARG A 18 34.97 17.16 1.63
CA ARG A 18 34.62 15.80 1.26
C ARG A 18 33.20 15.90 0.71
N PRO A 19 32.97 15.61 -0.57
CA PRO A 19 31.62 15.36 -1.02
C PRO A 19 31.09 14.23 -0.12
N SER A 20 29.89 14.39 0.44
CA SER A 20 29.22 13.28 1.09
C SER A 20 29.21 12.12 0.10
N ALA A 21 30.02 11.10 0.35
CA ALA A 21 30.14 9.96 -0.55
C ALA A 21 28.74 9.38 -0.74
N ALA A 22 28.30 9.28 -1.99
CA ALA A 22 27.07 8.57 -2.30
C ALA A 22 27.21 7.15 -1.74
N GLN A 23 26.34 6.78 -0.78
CA GLN A 23 26.37 5.46 -0.17
C GLN A 23 26.18 4.41 -1.27
N SER A 24 27.00 3.36 -1.27
CA SER A 24 26.91 2.30 -2.27
C SER A 24 25.77 1.33 -1.92
N VAL A 25 24.92 1.07 -2.90
CA VAL A 25 23.69 0.28 -2.73
C VAL A 25 23.77 -1.02 -3.52
N CYS A 26 23.29 -2.13 -2.95
CA CYS A 26 23.17 -3.42 -3.63
C CYS A 26 21.79 -4.07 -3.38
N PRO A 27 21.27 -4.90 -4.30
CA PRO A 27 19.89 -5.41 -4.23
C PRO A 27 19.68 -6.57 -3.24
N GLY A 28 20.75 -7.21 -2.75
CA GLY A 28 20.63 -8.42 -1.93
C GLY A 28 20.12 -9.64 -2.70
N THR A 29 19.69 -10.68 -1.97
CA THR A 29 19.26 -11.98 -2.51
C THR A 29 17.95 -12.46 -1.84
N GLU A 30 17.30 -13.48 -2.42
CA GLU A 30 16.06 -14.09 -1.91
C GLU A 30 16.05 -15.62 -2.16
N ASN A 31 17.21 -16.25 -1.97
CA ASN A 31 17.43 -17.67 -2.20
C ASN A 31 17.12 -18.53 -0.97
N LYS A 32 16.97 -17.91 0.21
CA LYS A 32 16.78 -18.58 1.50
C LYS A 32 17.93 -19.56 1.78
N LEU A 33 17.63 -20.86 1.85
CA LEU A 33 18.61 -21.93 2.07
C LEU A 33 19.04 -22.62 0.77
N SER A 34 18.57 -22.15 -0.39
CA SER A 34 18.96 -22.73 -1.68
C SER A 34 20.43 -22.43 -1.94
N THR A 35 21.19 -23.46 -2.29
CA THR A 35 22.65 -23.37 -2.47
C THR A 35 23.02 -23.85 -3.87
N LEU A 36 24.00 -23.20 -4.49
CA LEU A 36 24.65 -23.76 -5.68
C LEU A 36 25.40 -25.04 -5.32
N SER A 37 25.43 -26.00 -6.23
CA SER A 37 26.14 -27.28 -6.04
C SER A 37 27.65 -27.08 -5.84
N ASP A 38 28.21 -25.99 -6.37
CA ASP A 38 29.61 -25.61 -6.19
C ASP A 38 29.77 -24.49 -5.13
N LEU A 39 30.44 -24.84 -4.02
CA LEU A 39 30.71 -23.93 -2.89
C LEU A 39 31.66 -22.79 -3.26
N ASP A 40 32.56 -22.99 -4.22
CA ASP A 40 33.43 -21.93 -4.74
C ASP A 40 32.60 -20.87 -5.47
N GLN A 41 31.67 -21.33 -6.30
CA GLN A 41 30.77 -20.46 -7.05
C GLN A 41 29.79 -19.73 -6.11
N GLN A 42 29.31 -20.40 -5.06
CA GLN A 42 28.51 -19.79 -4.00
C GLN A 42 29.25 -18.61 -3.35
N TYR A 43 30.50 -18.82 -2.90
CA TYR A 43 31.32 -17.76 -2.31
C TYR A 43 31.59 -16.61 -3.29
N ARG A 44 31.94 -16.91 -4.54
CA ARG A 44 32.16 -15.87 -5.57
C ARG A 44 30.90 -15.04 -5.82
N THR A 45 29.73 -15.68 -5.81
CA THR A 45 28.44 -15.02 -5.99
C THR A 45 28.10 -14.11 -4.81
N LEU A 46 28.32 -14.59 -3.58
CA LEU A 46 28.19 -13.79 -2.36
C LEU A 46 29.09 -12.56 -2.41
N LYS A 47 30.39 -12.76 -2.68
CA LYS A 47 31.36 -11.67 -2.78
C LYS A 47 30.94 -10.66 -3.84
N LYS A 48 30.57 -11.12 -5.04
CA LYS A 48 30.12 -10.25 -6.14
C LYS A 48 28.90 -9.40 -5.78
N HIS A 49 27.97 -9.91 -4.97
CA HIS A 49 26.75 -9.19 -4.61
C HIS A 49 26.98 -8.12 -3.53
N TYR A 50 27.90 -8.36 -2.59
CA TYR A 50 28.01 -7.55 -1.38
C TYR A 50 29.36 -6.82 -1.22
N GLU A 51 30.34 -7.07 -2.09
CA GLU A 51 31.61 -6.34 -2.09
C GLU A 51 31.38 -4.85 -2.37
N ASN A 52 31.96 -4.00 -1.51
CA ASN A 52 31.80 -2.55 -1.54
C ASN A 52 30.35 -2.07 -1.41
N CYS A 53 29.44 -2.86 -0.84
CA CYS A 53 28.07 -2.44 -0.55
C CYS A 53 27.94 -1.89 0.88
N GLU A 54 27.36 -0.70 1.03
CA GLU A 54 27.02 -0.12 2.35
C GLU A 54 25.55 -0.35 2.73
N VAL A 55 24.63 -0.30 1.76
CA VAL A 55 23.19 -0.47 1.98
C VAL A 55 22.64 -1.61 1.13
N VAL A 56 22.16 -2.66 1.78
CA VAL A 56 21.51 -3.80 1.12
C VAL A 56 20.00 -3.53 0.99
N MET A 57 19.54 -3.18 -0.22
CA MET A 57 18.13 -3.01 -0.59
C MET A 57 17.45 -4.35 -0.89
N GLY A 58 17.48 -5.24 0.10
CA GLY A 58 16.91 -6.58 0.05
C GLY A 58 17.38 -7.36 1.27
N ASN A 59 17.61 -8.66 1.10
CA ASN A 59 18.10 -9.51 2.19
C ASN A 59 19.61 -9.74 2.08
N LEU A 60 20.26 -9.90 3.23
CA LEU A 60 21.64 -10.35 3.34
C LEU A 60 21.64 -11.83 3.71
N GLU A 61 21.90 -12.69 2.72
CA GLU A 61 21.92 -14.14 2.91
C GLU A 61 23.35 -14.66 2.81
N ILE A 62 23.87 -15.17 3.92
CA ILE A 62 25.20 -15.77 4.04
C ILE A 62 24.97 -17.25 4.35
N THR A 63 25.01 -18.08 3.31
CA THR A 63 24.73 -19.51 3.42
C THR A 63 25.80 -20.36 2.75
N SER A 64 26.09 -21.51 3.37
CA SER A 64 26.99 -22.54 2.86
C SER A 64 28.39 -22.04 2.51
N ILE A 65 28.97 -21.18 3.37
CA ILE A 65 30.32 -20.67 3.20
C ILE A 65 31.34 -21.52 3.99
N ASP A 66 32.36 -21.99 3.27
CA ASP A 66 33.47 -22.76 3.83
C ASP A 66 34.34 -21.97 4.83
N ARG A 67 35.07 -22.73 5.66
CA ARG A 67 35.93 -22.20 6.73
C ARG A 67 37.00 -21.21 6.25
N ASN A 68 37.67 -21.49 5.13
CA ASN A 68 38.88 -20.75 4.71
C ASN A 68 38.57 -19.51 3.85
N ARG A 69 37.31 -19.07 3.81
CA ARG A 69 36.88 -17.94 2.97
C ARG A 69 37.06 -16.61 3.70
N ASN A 70 37.57 -15.61 2.97
CA ASN A 70 37.67 -14.26 3.51
C ASN A 70 36.35 -13.52 3.33
N LEU A 71 35.73 -13.13 4.45
CA LEU A 71 34.47 -12.37 4.49
C LEU A 71 34.66 -10.89 4.84
N SER A 72 35.90 -10.35 4.83
CA SER A 72 36.19 -8.97 5.22
C SER A 72 35.42 -7.91 4.42
N PHE A 73 35.00 -8.24 3.20
CA PHE A 73 34.19 -7.35 2.36
C PHE A 73 32.82 -7.03 2.98
N LEU A 74 32.31 -7.86 3.89
CA LEU A 74 31.05 -7.60 4.60
C LEU A 74 31.16 -6.42 5.58
N LYS A 75 32.37 -5.99 5.94
CA LYS A 75 32.58 -4.85 6.84
C LYS A 75 32.06 -3.53 6.26
N SER A 76 31.87 -3.42 4.94
CA SER A 76 31.29 -2.20 4.35
C SER A 76 29.81 -2.02 4.69
N ILE A 77 29.09 -3.11 4.98
CA ILE A 77 27.63 -3.10 5.16
C ILE A 77 27.25 -2.36 6.45
N ARG A 78 26.34 -1.40 6.33
CA ARG A 78 25.81 -0.55 7.41
C ARG A 78 24.32 -0.73 7.62
N GLU A 79 23.57 -1.02 6.56
CA GLU A 79 22.11 -1.14 6.60
C GLU A 79 21.63 -2.31 5.74
N VAL A 80 20.64 -3.05 6.27
CA VAL A 80 19.93 -4.10 5.53
C VAL A 80 18.43 -3.80 5.61
N THR A 81 17.76 -3.66 4.47
CA THR A 81 16.33 -3.30 4.44
C THR A 81 15.41 -4.49 4.73
N GLY A 82 15.75 -5.68 4.24
CA GLY A 82 15.01 -6.92 4.48
C GLY A 82 15.45 -7.61 5.78
N TYR A 83 15.82 -8.89 5.68
CA TYR A 83 16.37 -9.68 6.80
C TYR A 83 17.84 -10.05 6.59
N VAL A 84 18.50 -10.48 7.67
CA VAL A 84 19.83 -11.06 7.68
C VAL A 84 19.73 -12.55 8.03
N LEU A 85 20.18 -13.41 7.12
CA LEU A 85 20.20 -14.87 7.27
C LEU A 85 21.65 -15.37 7.27
N VAL A 86 22.05 -16.07 8.32
CA VAL A 86 23.37 -16.68 8.46
C VAL A 86 23.19 -18.14 8.83
N ALA A 87 23.26 -19.04 7.84
CA ALA A 87 22.99 -20.45 8.07
C ALA A 87 23.91 -21.40 7.32
N LEU A 88 24.12 -22.60 7.85
CA LEU A 88 24.89 -23.67 7.19
C LEU A 88 26.35 -23.32 6.90
N ASN A 89 26.93 -22.35 7.62
CA ASN A 89 28.31 -21.90 7.41
C ASN A 89 29.34 -22.63 8.28
N GLN A 90 30.61 -22.53 7.89
CA GLN A 90 31.74 -23.19 8.56
C GLN A 90 32.86 -22.23 9.00
N PHE A 91 32.78 -20.92 8.66
CA PHE A 91 33.71 -19.90 9.13
C PHE A 91 33.53 -19.60 10.63
N ASP A 92 34.55 -19.02 11.27
CA ASP A 92 34.60 -18.81 12.72
C ASP A 92 34.11 -17.42 13.18
N TYR A 93 34.26 -16.39 12.35
CA TYR A 93 33.89 -15.02 12.66
C TYR A 93 33.01 -14.39 11.57
N LEU A 94 31.92 -13.73 11.98
CA LEU A 94 31.05 -12.96 11.09
C LEU A 94 31.41 -11.46 11.14
N PRO A 95 32.10 -10.90 10.11
CA PRO A 95 32.63 -9.53 10.15
C PRO A 95 31.61 -8.46 9.71
N LEU A 96 30.47 -8.36 10.40
CA LEU A 96 29.43 -7.33 10.17
C LEU A 96 29.55 -6.14 11.13
N GLU A 97 30.78 -5.70 11.40
CA GLU A 97 31.09 -4.77 12.50
C GLU A 97 30.46 -3.39 12.34
N ASN A 98 30.12 -3.00 11.11
CA ASN A 98 29.53 -1.71 10.79
C ASN A 98 28.02 -1.76 10.55
N LEU A 99 27.40 -2.95 10.61
CA LEU A 99 25.95 -3.09 10.48
C LEU A 99 25.28 -2.40 11.66
N ARG A 100 24.49 -1.37 11.39
CA ARG A 100 23.80 -0.55 12.41
C ARG A 100 22.34 -0.91 12.58
N ILE A 101 21.68 -1.21 11.46
CA ILE A 101 20.24 -1.35 11.38
C ILE A 101 19.83 -2.49 10.44
N VAL A 102 18.83 -3.26 10.88
CA VAL A 102 18.05 -4.17 10.03
C VAL A 102 16.60 -3.71 10.05
N ARG A 103 16.05 -3.33 8.90
CA ARG A 103 14.70 -2.73 8.87
C ARG A 103 13.58 -3.76 8.95
N GLY A 104 13.76 -4.97 8.42
CA GLY A 104 12.75 -6.03 8.47
C GLY A 104 11.52 -5.74 7.60
N THR A 105 11.70 -5.13 6.43
CA THR A 105 10.61 -4.96 5.43
C THR A 105 10.18 -6.29 4.84
N LYS A 106 11.12 -7.25 4.76
CA LYS A 106 10.88 -8.68 4.55
C LYS A 106 11.44 -9.45 5.73
N LEU A 107 10.78 -10.54 6.10
CA LEU A 107 11.15 -11.38 7.25
C LEU A 107 11.40 -12.82 6.79
N TYR A 108 12.45 -13.44 7.32
CA TYR A 108 12.70 -14.87 7.14
C TYR A 108 11.60 -15.67 7.84
N GLU A 109 11.01 -16.63 7.11
CA GLU A 109 9.79 -17.36 7.51
C GLU A 109 8.62 -16.46 7.95
N GLY A 110 8.58 -15.21 7.49
CA GLY A 110 7.56 -14.24 7.91
C GLY A 110 7.69 -13.77 9.37
N ARG A 111 8.76 -14.15 10.09
CA ARG A 111 8.89 -13.91 11.54
C ARG A 111 10.17 -13.19 11.95
N TYR A 112 11.31 -13.55 11.36
CA TYR A 112 12.62 -13.12 11.86
C TYR A 112 13.30 -12.12 10.93
N ALA A 113 13.81 -11.02 11.49
CA ALA A 113 14.68 -10.09 10.79
C ALA A 113 16.16 -10.48 10.90
N LEU A 114 16.53 -11.23 11.94
CA LEU A 114 17.85 -11.83 12.10
C LEU A 114 17.70 -13.32 12.41
N ALA A 115 18.23 -14.17 11.54
CA ALA A 115 18.20 -15.63 11.71
C ALA A 115 19.61 -16.20 11.58
N ILE A 116 20.13 -16.82 12.65
CA ILE A 116 21.48 -17.38 12.73
C ILE A 116 21.39 -18.81 13.25
N PHE A 117 21.57 -19.81 12.39
CA PHE A 117 21.42 -21.21 12.82
C PHE A 117 22.23 -22.20 12.00
N LEU A 118 22.53 -23.36 12.58
CA LEU A 118 23.24 -24.46 11.92
C LEU A 118 24.60 -24.06 11.31
N ASN A 119 25.30 -23.09 11.90
CA ASN A 119 26.61 -22.64 11.41
C ASN A 119 27.76 -23.52 11.92
N TYR A 120 27.66 -24.82 11.67
CA TYR A 120 28.69 -25.80 11.97
C TYR A 120 28.52 -27.02 11.05
N ARG A 121 29.61 -27.74 10.81
CA ARG A 121 29.54 -29.05 10.12
C ARG A 121 29.22 -30.13 11.16
N ARG A 122 28.26 -31.03 10.86
CA ARG A 122 27.82 -32.09 11.80
C ARG A 122 28.99 -32.92 12.34
N ASP A 123 29.90 -33.31 11.46
CA ASP A 123 31.10 -34.12 11.79
C ASP A 123 32.36 -33.26 12.04
N GLY A 124 32.22 -31.93 12.04
CA GLY A 124 33.34 -31.00 12.13
C GLY A 124 33.64 -30.51 13.55
N PHE A 125 34.91 -30.19 13.79
CA PHE A 125 35.41 -29.51 15.01
C PHE A 125 35.41 -27.98 14.89
N TYR A 126 34.72 -27.44 13.89
CA TYR A 126 34.75 -26.03 13.54
C TYR A 126 33.38 -25.54 13.03
N GLY A 127 33.16 -24.25 13.19
CA GLY A 127 31.93 -23.53 12.88
C GLY A 127 32.00 -22.13 13.48
N LEU A 128 30.89 -21.40 13.41
CA LEU A 128 30.78 -20.01 13.86
C LEU A 128 30.99 -19.90 15.37
N LYS A 129 31.96 -19.07 15.77
CA LYS A 129 32.35 -18.84 17.17
C LYS A 129 31.95 -17.47 17.68
N GLN A 130 32.00 -16.44 16.84
CA GLN A 130 31.77 -15.06 17.26
C GLN A 130 31.02 -14.24 16.20
N LEU A 131 30.06 -13.44 16.67
CA LEU A 131 29.32 -12.47 15.86
C LEU A 131 29.96 -11.08 15.99
N GLY A 132 30.46 -10.53 14.88
CA GLY A 132 30.95 -9.15 14.84
C GLY A 132 29.83 -8.15 14.64
N LEU A 133 28.83 -8.08 15.53
CA LEU A 133 27.64 -7.21 15.40
C LEU A 133 27.66 -6.02 16.38
N ARG A 134 28.85 -5.50 16.72
CA ARG A 134 29.02 -4.48 17.76
C ARG A 134 28.25 -3.18 17.56
N ASN A 135 28.02 -2.79 16.30
CA ASN A 135 27.28 -1.57 15.97
C ASN A 135 25.79 -1.81 15.73
N LEU A 136 25.31 -3.07 15.78
CA LEU A 136 23.91 -3.39 15.56
C LEU A 136 23.11 -3.00 16.81
N THR A 137 22.48 -1.83 16.73
CA THR A 137 21.66 -1.30 17.82
C THR A 137 20.18 -1.16 17.44
N GLU A 138 19.80 -1.47 16.19
CA GLU A 138 18.41 -1.35 15.72
C GLU A 138 17.95 -2.54 14.88
N ILE A 139 16.82 -3.14 15.28
CA ILE A 139 15.97 -3.96 14.41
C ILE A 139 14.57 -3.34 14.45
N LEU A 140 14.14 -2.71 13.34
CA LEU A 140 12.89 -1.95 13.31
C LEU A 140 11.65 -2.86 13.38
N ASN A 141 11.66 -3.94 12.60
CA ASN A 141 10.58 -4.91 12.51
C ASN A 141 11.14 -6.33 12.47
N GLY A 142 10.38 -7.31 12.99
CA GLY A 142 10.77 -8.72 13.01
C GLY A 142 11.56 -9.16 14.25
N GLY A 143 11.55 -10.47 14.47
CA GLY A 143 12.20 -11.12 15.59
C GLY A 143 13.67 -11.49 15.37
N VAL A 144 14.26 -12.12 16.38
CA VAL A 144 15.62 -12.67 16.35
C VAL A 144 15.58 -14.16 16.67
N TYR A 145 16.16 -14.97 15.78
CA TYR A 145 16.32 -16.40 15.93
C TYR A 145 17.81 -16.78 15.92
N VAL A 146 18.33 -17.26 17.04
CA VAL A 146 19.70 -17.75 17.18
C VAL A 146 19.65 -19.10 17.89
N ASP A 147 19.80 -20.18 17.12
CA ASP A 147 19.73 -21.54 17.65
C ASP A 147 20.65 -22.49 16.88
N GLN A 148 21.01 -23.63 17.48
CA GLN A 148 21.79 -24.69 16.84
C GLN A 148 23.12 -24.18 16.26
N ASN A 149 23.85 -23.36 17.01
CA ASN A 149 25.21 -22.94 16.65
C ASN A 149 26.22 -23.51 17.64
N LYS A 150 26.63 -24.77 17.43
CA LYS A 150 27.42 -25.60 18.37
C LYS A 150 28.64 -24.89 19.00
N PHE A 151 29.29 -23.98 18.28
CA PHE A 151 30.52 -23.30 18.70
C PHE A 151 30.35 -21.82 19.04
N LEU A 152 29.14 -21.25 18.89
CA LEU A 152 28.90 -19.82 19.05
C LEU A 152 28.95 -19.41 20.53
N CYS A 153 29.69 -18.34 20.82
CA CYS A 153 29.82 -17.74 22.14
C CYS A 153 29.15 -16.36 22.21
N HIS A 154 28.81 -15.93 23.43
CA HIS A 154 28.40 -14.56 23.81
C HIS A 154 27.05 -14.05 23.30
N ALA A 155 26.44 -14.67 22.29
CA ALA A 155 25.15 -14.24 21.75
C ALA A 155 23.99 -14.28 22.79
N ASP A 156 24.12 -15.14 23.79
CA ASP A 156 23.25 -15.26 24.96
C ASP A 156 23.40 -14.11 25.97
N THR A 157 24.55 -13.42 25.96
CA THR A 157 24.83 -12.29 26.87
C THR A 157 24.24 -10.96 26.37
N ILE A 158 23.81 -10.91 25.11
CA ILE A 158 23.31 -9.70 24.46
C ILE A 158 21.91 -9.36 24.97
N HIS A 159 21.70 -8.09 25.33
CA HIS A 159 20.39 -7.56 25.68
C HIS A 159 19.61 -7.20 24.42
N TRP A 160 18.97 -8.20 23.80
CA TRP A 160 18.23 -8.05 22.54
C TRP A 160 17.05 -7.08 22.61
N ARG A 161 16.46 -6.86 23.79
CA ARG A 161 15.36 -5.90 23.99
C ARG A 161 15.76 -4.44 23.75
N ASP A 162 17.04 -4.12 23.82
CA ASP A 162 17.58 -2.80 23.47
C ASP A 162 17.68 -2.60 21.94
N ILE A 163 17.94 -3.69 21.22
CA ILE A 163 18.13 -3.71 19.77
C ILE A 163 16.77 -3.75 19.05
N ILE A 164 15.88 -4.62 19.49
CA ILE A 164 14.56 -4.83 18.86
C ILE A 164 13.63 -3.66 19.21
N LYS A 165 13.14 -2.95 18.19
CA LYS A 165 12.19 -1.84 18.37
C LYS A 165 10.84 -2.36 18.85
N ASN A 166 10.27 -3.36 18.17
CA ASN A 166 8.98 -3.94 18.48
C ASN A 166 9.05 -4.96 19.65
N PRO A 167 8.49 -4.65 20.83
CA PRO A 167 8.58 -5.55 21.98
C PRO A 167 7.77 -6.85 21.82
N GLN A 168 6.83 -6.92 20.87
CA GLN A 168 6.04 -8.13 20.61
C GLN A 168 6.73 -9.10 19.63
N ALA A 169 7.87 -8.70 19.05
CA ALA A 169 8.59 -9.56 18.13
C ALA A 169 9.17 -10.80 18.82
N GLU A 170 9.18 -11.92 18.10
CA GLU A 170 9.67 -13.20 18.61
C GLU A 170 11.18 -13.12 18.90
N LEU A 171 11.58 -13.55 20.10
CA LEU A 171 12.97 -13.62 20.50
C LEU A 171 13.28 -15.03 20.96
N LEU A 172 14.02 -15.78 20.14
CA LEU A 172 14.47 -17.13 20.44
C LEU A 172 15.99 -17.18 20.29
N VAL A 173 16.68 -17.11 21.42
CA VAL A 173 18.14 -17.20 21.50
C VAL A 173 18.47 -18.33 22.46
N VAL A 174 18.92 -19.45 21.91
CA VAL A 174 19.24 -20.65 22.68
C VAL A 174 20.74 -20.67 22.97
N PRO A 175 21.15 -20.65 24.25
CA PRO A 175 22.57 -20.77 24.61
C PRO A 175 23.12 -22.12 24.17
N SER A 176 24.31 -22.14 23.58
CA SER A 176 24.97 -23.41 23.27
C SER A 176 25.40 -24.14 24.55
N ASN A 177 25.11 -25.45 24.63
CA ASN A 177 25.48 -26.36 25.73
C ASN A 177 26.99 -26.46 26.03
N ASN A 178 27.84 -25.71 25.33
CA ASN A 178 29.29 -25.67 25.49
C ASN A 178 29.79 -24.50 26.35
N SER A 179 28.88 -23.84 27.09
CA SER A 179 29.17 -22.78 28.06
C SER A 179 30.17 -23.19 29.17
N GLY A 180 30.58 -24.47 29.24
CA GLY A 180 31.57 -24.99 30.19
C GLY A 180 33.00 -25.22 29.69
N LEU A 181 33.31 -25.28 28.37
CA LEU A 181 34.62 -25.81 27.92
C LEU A 181 35.41 -24.99 26.88
N GLY A 182 34.91 -23.84 26.39
CA GLY A 182 35.66 -23.06 25.37
C GLY A 182 35.37 -21.56 25.20
N CYS A 183 34.28 -21.03 25.77
CA CYS A 183 33.97 -19.59 25.66
C CYS A 183 34.61 -18.81 26.81
N LYS A 184 35.40 -17.77 26.48
CA LYS A 184 35.89 -16.81 27.48
C LYS A 184 34.73 -15.95 27.98
N ARG A 185 34.81 -15.39 29.19
CA ARG A 185 33.79 -14.46 29.72
C ARG A 185 33.91 -13.08 29.06
N CYS A 186 32.87 -12.26 29.10
CA CYS A 186 32.97 -10.86 28.69
C CYS A 186 34.05 -10.11 29.50
N HIS A 187 34.65 -9.07 28.90
CA HIS A 187 35.51 -8.16 29.64
C HIS A 187 34.75 -7.50 30.80
N ARG A 188 35.46 -7.14 31.88
CA ARG A 188 34.86 -6.57 33.09
C ARG A 188 34.12 -5.25 32.82
N SER A 189 34.61 -4.44 31.89
CA SER A 189 33.97 -3.16 31.50
C SER A 189 32.60 -3.34 30.84
N CYS A 190 32.31 -4.52 30.27
CA CYS A 190 31.07 -4.76 29.53
C CYS A 190 29.86 -5.06 30.43
N ASN A 191 30.04 -5.15 31.76
CA ASN A 191 28.99 -5.50 32.72
C ASN A 191 28.20 -6.75 32.30
N GLY A 192 28.90 -7.74 31.74
CA GLY A 192 28.32 -9.02 31.33
C GLY A 192 27.58 -9.02 29.98
N ARG A 193 27.62 -7.95 29.17
CA ARG A 193 26.97 -7.89 27.85
C ARG A 193 27.99 -7.60 26.76
N CYS A 194 28.32 -8.59 25.94
CA CYS A 194 29.36 -8.42 24.92
C CYS A 194 29.11 -9.27 23.68
N TRP A 195 29.66 -8.84 22.55
CA TRP A 195 29.75 -9.61 21.32
C TRP A 195 30.99 -10.50 21.28
N GLY A 196 31.94 -10.30 22.20
CA GLY A 196 33.18 -11.07 22.33
C GLY A 196 33.95 -10.72 23.62
N HIS A 197 35.10 -11.36 23.83
CA HIS A 197 35.84 -11.28 25.10
C HIS A 197 36.51 -9.91 25.35
N GLN A 198 36.81 -9.13 24.32
CA GLN A 198 37.59 -7.89 24.44
C GLN A 198 36.76 -6.71 24.96
N ASP A 199 37.43 -5.65 25.42
CA ASP A 199 36.80 -4.43 25.94
C ASP A 199 36.13 -3.59 24.84
N ASP A 200 36.64 -3.63 23.61
CA ASP A 200 36.07 -2.99 22.42
C ASP A 200 34.88 -3.76 21.80
N GLN A 201 34.48 -4.86 22.44
CA GLN A 201 33.39 -5.75 22.02
C GLN A 201 32.18 -5.72 22.97
N CYS A 202 32.12 -4.74 23.88
CA CYS A 202 30.94 -4.54 24.72
C CYS A 202 29.70 -4.16 23.90
N GLN A 203 28.52 -4.52 24.38
CA GLN A 203 27.27 -4.06 23.79
C GLN A 203 26.99 -2.61 24.20
N SER A 204 26.81 -1.73 23.22
CA SER A 204 26.31 -0.37 23.44
C SER A 204 24.79 -0.38 23.59
N LEU A 205 24.28 0.20 24.67
CA LEU A 205 22.85 0.32 24.95
C LEU A 205 22.36 1.72 24.58
N THR A 206 21.31 1.82 23.77
CA THR A 206 20.79 3.10 23.28
C THR A 206 19.29 3.27 23.45
N LYS A 207 18.61 2.36 24.16
CA LYS A 207 17.16 2.41 24.42
C LYS A 207 16.82 2.22 25.89
N THR A 208 17.32 1.16 26.50
CA THR A 208 16.96 0.72 27.87
C THR A 208 17.63 1.53 28.97
N VAL A 209 18.68 2.28 28.63
CA VAL A 209 19.42 3.15 29.56
C VAL A 209 18.96 4.62 29.50
N CYS A 210 17.99 4.93 28.64
CA CYS A 210 17.54 6.29 28.38
C CYS A 210 16.63 6.82 29.49
N ALA A 211 16.55 8.14 29.59
CA ALA A 211 15.57 8.81 30.43
C ALA A 211 14.15 8.57 29.92
N GLU A 212 13.17 8.55 30.82
CA GLU A 212 11.75 8.28 30.48
C GLU A 212 11.14 9.32 29.52
N GLN A 213 11.71 10.53 29.47
CA GLN A 213 11.26 11.60 28.56
C GLN A 213 11.78 11.44 27.13
N CYS A 214 12.67 10.48 26.85
CA CYS A 214 13.14 10.27 25.49
C CYS A 214 12.09 9.49 24.68
N ASP A 215 11.66 10.05 23.54
CA ASP A 215 10.70 9.41 22.63
C ASP A 215 11.24 8.12 21.96
N GLY A 216 12.56 7.94 21.95
CA GLY A 216 13.21 6.87 21.21
C GLY A 216 14.54 6.44 21.82
N ARG A 217 15.65 6.87 21.22
CA ARG A 217 17.00 6.45 21.59
C ARG A 217 17.78 7.54 22.31
N CYS A 218 18.93 7.18 22.87
CA CYS A 218 19.84 8.08 23.53
C CYS A 218 21.30 7.65 23.39
N PHE A 219 22.21 8.57 23.67
CA PHE A 219 23.66 8.30 23.81
C PHE A 219 24.15 8.42 25.26
N GLY A 220 23.22 8.50 26.22
CA GLY A 220 23.48 8.45 27.65
C GLY A 220 22.19 8.62 28.47
N PRO A 221 22.27 8.56 29.81
CA PRO A 221 21.10 8.40 30.67
C PRO A 221 20.34 9.70 30.98
N TYR A 222 20.87 10.86 30.59
CA TYR A 222 20.27 12.17 30.88
C TYR A 222 19.33 12.62 29.76
N VAL A 223 18.34 13.46 30.08
CA VAL A 223 17.39 14.02 29.10
C VAL A 223 18.09 14.83 28.00
N SER A 224 19.22 15.48 28.31
CA SER A 224 20.05 16.17 27.32
C SER A 224 20.64 15.24 26.26
N ASN A 225 20.66 13.93 26.52
CA ASN A 225 21.26 12.91 25.67
C ASN A 225 20.20 12.14 24.86
N CYS A 226 18.94 12.57 24.88
CA CYS A 226 17.92 12.02 24.01
C CYS A 226 18.25 12.35 22.54
N CYS A 227 18.09 11.36 21.68
CA CYS A 227 18.18 11.52 20.24
C CYS A 227 16.90 12.15 19.68
N HIS A 228 17.00 12.71 18.49
CA HIS A 228 15.81 13.09 17.73
C HIS A 228 14.91 11.87 17.48
N ARG A 229 13.58 12.07 17.47
CA ARG A 229 12.60 10.98 17.29
C ARG A 229 12.76 10.19 15.98
N GLU A 230 13.31 10.84 14.96
CA GLU A 230 13.58 10.21 13.65
C GLU A 230 14.89 9.40 13.63
N CYS A 231 15.69 9.43 14.69
CA CYS A 231 16.92 8.64 14.75
C CYS A 231 16.64 7.17 15.04
N ALA A 232 17.35 6.30 14.31
CA ALA A 232 17.38 4.86 14.50
C ALA A 232 18.79 4.39 14.91
N GLY A 233 18.86 3.39 15.76
CA GLY A 233 20.08 2.84 16.36
C GLY A 233 20.78 3.72 17.41
N GLY A 234 20.73 5.04 17.26
CA GLY A 234 21.32 6.01 18.19
C GLY A 234 21.66 7.31 17.47
N CYS A 235 22.40 8.18 18.15
CA CYS A 235 22.82 9.47 17.62
C CYS A 235 24.12 9.94 18.28
N SER A 236 24.77 10.93 17.66
CA SER A 236 25.90 11.67 18.23
C SER A 236 25.49 13.03 18.81
N GLY A 237 24.21 13.39 18.73
CA GLY A 237 23.67 14.68 19.14
C GLY A 237 22.14 14.71 19.03
N PRO A 238 21.48 15.80 19.48
CA PRO A 238 20.03 15.87 19.58
C PRO A 238 19.31 16.18 18.26
N LYS A 239 20.02 16.55 17.19
CA LYS A 239 19.40 16.93 15.91
C LYS A 239 19.06 15.72 15.05
N ASP A 240 18.14 15.92 14.12
CA ASP A 240 17.79 14.96 13.06
C ASP A 240 18.94 14.68 12.07
N THR A 241 19.97 15.52 12.04
CA THR A 241 21.21 15.32 11.27
C THR A 241 22.28 14.52 12.02
N ASP A 242 22.11 14.31 13.32
CA ASP A 242 23.12 13.65 14.18
C ASP A 242 22.84 12.15 14.37
N CYS A 243 21.86 11.61 13.63
CA CYS A 243 21.41 10.23 13.75
C CYS A 243 22.42 9.24 13.15
N PHE A 244 22.54 8.06 13.75
CA PHE A 244 23.32 6.95 13.20
C PHE A 244 22.69 6.32 11.96
N ALA A 245 21.35 6.27 11.94
CA ALA A 245 20.52 5.89 10.82
C ALA A 245 19.17 6.60 10.95
N CYS A 246 18.40 6.70 9.86
CA CYS A 246 17.06 7.27 9.90
C CYS A 246 16.00 6.19 10.09
N THR A 247 15.03 6.45 10.97
CA THR A 247 13.86 5.59 11.16
C THR A 247 13.08 5.45 9.86
N ASN A 248 12.81 6.58 9.20
CA ASN A 248 12.06 6.64 7.95
C ASN A 248 12.98 6.92 6.76
N PHE A 249 13.21 8.20 6.43
CA PHE A 249 14.00 8.60 5.25
C PHE A 249 15.17 9.51 5.60
N ASN A 250 16.24 9.40 4.83
CA ASN A 250 17.37 10.31 4.85
C ASN A 250 17.24 11.30 3.68
N ASP A 251 17.03 12.58 4.00
CA ASP A 251 17.03 13.68 3.06
C ASP A 251 18.31 14.50 3.20
N SER A 252 19.30 14.21 2.34
CA SER A 252 20.58 14.95 2.29
C SER A 252 21.30 15.06 3.66
N GLY A 253 21.15 14.05 4.53
CA GLY A 253 21.76 13.97 5.86
C GLY A 253 20.79 14.17 7.01
N ALA A 254 19.61 14.74 6.78
CA ALA A 254 18.57 14.91 7.81
C ALA A 254 17.59 13.74 7.80
N CYS A 255 17.22 13.23 8.97
CA CYS A 255 16.21 12.19 9.09
C CYS A 255 14.80 12.78 9.13
N VAL A 256 14.01 12.48 8.09
CA VAL A 256 12.65 13.02 7.89
C VAL A 256 11.60 11.90 7.86
N THR A 257 10.38 12.22 8.25
CA THR A 257 9.24 11.29 8.23
C THR A 257 8.76 10.98 6.81
N GLN A 258 8.81 11.96 5.92
CA GLN A 258 8.37 11.86 4.53
C GLN A 258 9.26 12.73 3.63
N CYS A 259 9.53 12.26 2.41
CA CYS A 259 10.24 13.07 1.44
C CYS A 259 9.37 14.27 0.96
N PRO A 260 10.00 15.38 0.54
CA PRO A 260 9.30 16.51 -0.07
C PRO A 260 8.37 16.08 -1.22
N GLN A 261 7.06 16.32 -1.07
CA GLN A 261 6.04 15.84 -2.00
C GLN A 261 6.14 16.52 -3.39
N PRO A 262 5.75 15.83 -4.48
CA PRO A 262 5.72 16.37 -5.84
C PRO A 262 4.76 17.53 -6.03
N PHE A 263 3.69 17.58 -5.25
CA PHE A 263 2.69 18.64 -5.30
C PHE A 263 2.57 19.30 -3.93
N VAL A 264 2.44 20.61 -3.91
CA VAL A 264 2.22 21.43 -2.72
C VAL A 264 0.99 22.29 -2.93
N TYR A 265 0.19 22.45 -1.88
CA TYR A 265 -1.00 23.29 -1.95
C TYR A 265 -0.57 24.76 -1.96
N ASN A 266 -1.01 25.51 -2.98
CA ASN A 266 -0.79 26.94 -3.08
C ASN A 266 -2.03 27.69 -2.52
N PRO A 267 -1.88 28.41 -1.38
CA PRO A 267 -3.00 29.12 -0.77
C PRO A 267 -3.61 30.23 -1.62
N THR A 268 -2.89 30.74 -2.62
CA THR A 268 -3.35 31.83 -3.49
C THR A 268 -4.24 31.33 -4.63
N THR A 269 -3.89 30.18 -5.22
CA THR A 269 -4.61 29.59 -6.37
C THR A 269 -5.64 28.54 -5.95
N PHE A 270 -5.60 28.11 -4.68
CA PHE A 270 -6.48 27.07 -4.13
C PHE A 270 -6.34 25.72 -4.84
N GLN A 271 -5.14 25.45 -5.36
CA GLN A 271 -4.84 24.25 -6.14
C GLN A 271 -3.53 23.61 -5.67
N LEU A 272 -3.37 22.33 -5.98
CA LEU A 272 -2.12 21.59 -5.82
C LEU A 272 -1.20 21.92 -7.01
N GLU A 273 -0.06 22.54 -6.74
CA GLU A 273 0.93 22.94 -7.74
C GLU A 273 2.21 22.11 -7.63
N SER A 274 2.94 21.98 -8.73
CA SER A 274 4.20 21.24 -8.77
C SER A 274 5.25 21.88 -7.85
N ASN A 275 5.87 21.05 -7.00
CA ASN A 275 6.89 21.48 -6.06
C ASN A 275 8.30 21.36 -6.70
N PRO A 276 9.02 22.48 -6.89
CA PRO A 276 10.38 22.42 -7.45
C PRO A 276 11.40 21.74 -6.52
N ARG A 277 11.09 21.59 -5.23
CA ARG A 277 11.91 20.90 -4.23
C ARG A 277 11.47 19.44 -4.03
N ALA A 278 10.64 18.90 -4.91
CA ALA A 278 10.17 17.53 -4.82
C ALA A 278 11.34 16.53 -4.84
N LYS A 279 11.25 15.53 -3.98
CA LYS A 279 12.16 14.38 -3.99
C LYS A 279 11.33 13.11 -3.91
N TYR A 280 11.83 12.07 -4.57
CA TYR A 280 11.21 10.75 -4.61
C TYR A 280 11.79 9.87 -3.51
N THR A 281 10.96 9.02 -2.94
CA THR A 281 11.43 7.98 -2.02
C THR A 281 12.15 6.88 -2.81
N TYR A 282 13.35 6.51 -2.36
CA TYR A 282 14.10 5.37 -2.89
C TYR A 282 14.66 4.57 -1.72
N GLY A 283 13.95 3.50 -1.34
CA GLY A 283 14.27 2.75 -0.12
C GLY A 283 14.12 3.65 1.12
N SER A 284 15.23 3.92 1.80
CA SER A 284 15.32 4.79 2.98
C SER A 284 15.90 6.19 2.68
N PHE A 285 15.92 6.61 1.40
CA PHE A 285 16.48 7.89 0.97
C PHE A 285 15.48 8.74 0.20
N CYS A 286 15.66 10.07 0.25
CA CYS A 286 14.99 11.01 -0.64
C CYS A 286 15.94 11.42 -1.77
N VAL A 287 15.55 11.15 -3.02
CA VAL A 287 16.35 11.41 -4.22
C VAL A 287 15.66 12.37 -5.17
N GLU A 288 16.40 13.29 -5.78
CA GLU A 288 15.83 14.24 -6.77
C GLU A 288 15.40 13.55 -8.07
N LYS A 289 16.10 12.48 -8.45
CA LYS A 289 15.82 11.67 -9.64
C LYS A 289 15.90 10.19 -9.30
N CYS A 290 14.95 9.41 -9.80
CA CYS A 290 15.03 7.96 -9.68
C CYS A 290 16.22 7.41 -10.47
N PRO A 291 16.85 6.30 -10.01
CA PRO A 291 17.88 5.62 -10.79
C PRO A 291 17.35 5.14 -12.15
N HIS A 292 18.24 4.98 -13.14
CA HIS A 292 17.89 4.76 -14.55
C HIS A 292 16.93 3.58 -14.83
N ASN A 293 16.92 2.54 -13.99
CA ASN A 293 16.06 1.36 -14.14
C ASN A 293 14.83 1.37 -13.23
N PHE A 294 14.46 2.54 -12.69
CA PHE A 294 13.29 2.72 -11.83
C PHE A 294 12.30 3.68 -12.50
N VAL A 295 11.03 3.50 -12.15
CA VAL A 295 9.90 4.29 -12.61
C VAL A 295 9.32 5.05 -11.42
N VAL A 296 8.89 6.28 -11.64
CA VAL A 296 8.23 7.10 -10.62
C VAL A 296 6.77 6.66 -10.49
N ASP A 297 6.37 6.25 -9.29
CA ASP A 297 4.95 6.05 -8.94
C ASP A 297 4.57 7.02 -7.81
N HIS A 298 3.71 7.99 -8.12
CA HIS A 298 3.37 9.14 -7.28
C HIS A 298 4.60 9.90 -6.76
N SER A 299 5.14 9.52 -5.61
CA SER A 299 6.30 10.14 -4.94
C SER A 299 7.41 9.12 -4.63
N SER A 300 7.40 7.94 -5.27
CA SER A 300 8.30 6.83 -4.97
C SER A 300 8.95 6.24 -6.23
N CYS A 301 10.18 5.75 -6.11
CA CYS A 301 10.88 5.04 -7.16
C CYS A 301 10.61 3.52 -7.05
N VAL A 302 9.85 2.97 -8.00
CA VAL A 302 9.50 1.55 -8.07
C VAL A 302 10.20 0.86 -9.24
N ARG A 303 10.42 -0.47 -9.15
CA ARG A 303 11.03 -1.24 -10.24
C ARG A 303 10.06 -1.50 -11.40
N ALA A 304 8.77 -1.57 -11.10
CA ALA A 304 7.70 -1.81 -12.05
C ALA A 304 6.44 -1.10 -11.56
N CYS A 305 5.60 -0.66 -12.50
CA CYS A 305 4.32 -0.06 -12.15
C CYS A 305 3.37 -1.09 -11.51
N PRO A 306 2.49 -0.64 -10.60
CA PRO A 306 1.38 -1.44 -10.11
C PRO A 306 0.51 -1.98 -11.24
N SER A 307 -0.21 -3.08 -11.02
CA SER A 307 -0.99 -3.79 -12.06
C SER A 307 -2.09 -2.96 -12.72
N ASN A 308 -2.53 -1.87 -12.09
CA ASN A 308 -3.52 -0.91 -12.58
C ASN A 308 -2.91 0.35 -13.22
N LYS A 309 -1.58 0.38 -13.42
CA LYS A 309 -0.85 1.49 -14.02
C LYS A 309 0.05 1.02 -15.16
N MET A 310 0.34 1.93 -16.07
CA MET A 310 1.27 1.70 -17.18
C MET A 310 2.46 2.65 -17.11
N GLU A 311 3.61 2.17 -17.56
CA GLU A 311 4.82 2.98 -17.68
C GLU A 311 4.69 3.89 -18.90
N VAL A 312 4.80 5.19 -18.68
CA VAL A 312 4.87 6.22 -19.72
C VAL A 312 6.12 7.03 -19.52
N GLU A 313 6.79 7.36 -20.62
CA GLU A 313 7.96 8.22 -20.58
C GLU A 313 7.53 9.65 -20.92
N GLU A 314 7.60 10.53 -19.92
CA GLU A 314 7.32 11.95 -20.06
C GLU A 314 8.59 12.73 -19.70
N ASN A 315 9.07 13.60 -20.61
CA ASN A 315 10.29 14.40 -20.39
C ASN A 315 11.53 13.57 -19.98
N ARG A 316 11.74 12.39 -20.58
CA ARG A 316 12.81 11.41 -20.25
C ARG A 316 12.75 10.84 -18.83
N THR A 317 11.61 10.99 -18.15
CA THR A 317 11.34 10.38 -16.84
C THR A 317 10.25 9.33 -17.03
N LYS A 318 10.54 8.11 -16.60
CA LYS A 318 9.56 7.01 -16.61
C LYS A 318 8.61 7.20 -15.44
N MET A 319 7.31 7.26 -15.69
CA MET A 319 6.27 7.46 -14.69
C MET A 319 5.17 6.42 -14.84
N CYS A 320 4.53 6.05 -13.72
CA CYS A 320 3.38 5.17 -13.69
C CYS A 320 2.09 5.97 -13.72
N ILE A 321 1.36 5.90 -14.83
CA ILE A 321 0.05 6.54 -14.95
C ILE A 321 -1.07 5.50 -14.81
N PRO A 322 -2.21 5.84 -14.17
CA PRO A 322 -3.39 4.98 -14.16
C PRO A 322 -3.82 4.60 -15.58
N CYS A 323 -4.14 3.32 -15.78
CA CYS A 323 -4.71 2.85 -17.03
C CYS A 323 -6.15 3.36 -17.14
N THR A 324 -6.60 3.73 -18.35
CA THR A 324 -7.97 4.22 -18.57
C THR A 324 -9.02 3.14 -18.30
N ASP A 325 -8.71 1.88 -18.64
CA ASP A 325 -9.50 0.71 -18.24
C ASP A 325 -8.56 -0.45 -17.86
N ILE A 326 -8.14 -1.27 -18.84
CA ILE A 326 -7.25 -2.41 -18.66
C ILE A 326 -5.85 -2.01 -19.14
N CYS A 327 -4.83 -2.28 -18.33
CA CYS A 327 -3.47 -1.90 -18.65
C CYS A 327 -2.95 -2.57 -19.92
N PRO A 328 -2.20 -1.84 -20.78
CA PRO A 328 -1.74 -2.39 -22.02
C PRO A 328 -0.87 -3.63 -21.83
N LYS A 329 -1.38 -4.79 -22.24
CA LYS A 329 -0.61 -6.03 -22.34
C LYS A 329 -0.45 -6.37 -23.81
N VAL A 330 0.78 -6.33 -24.27
CA VAL A 330 1.14 -6.73 -25.63
C VAL A 330 1.38 -8.24 -25.64
N CYS A 331 0.68 -8.94 -26.52
CA CYS A 331 0.81 -10.39 -26.69
C CYS A 331 1.15 -10.72 -28.14
N ASP A 332 1.88 -11.80 -28.35
CA ASP A 332 2.19 -12.26 -29.69
C ASP A 332 0.92 -12.77 -30.39
N GLY A 333 0.77 -12.43 -31.67
CA GLY A 333 -0.26 -12.99 -32.54
C GLY A 333 0.19 -14.27 -33.24
N ILE A 334 -0.75 -14.93 -33.91
CA ILE A 334 -0.49 -16.14 -34.71
C ILE A 334 0.54 -15.84 -35.80
N GLY A 335 1.62 -16.63 -35.83
CA GLY A 335 2.76 -16.46 -36.73
C GLY A 335 3.85 -15.49 -36.23
N THR A 336 3.77 -15.03 -34.98
CA THR A 336 4.74 -14.09 -34.37
C THR A 336 5.30 -14.63 -33.07
N GLY A 337 6.60 -14.39 -32.80
CA GLY A 337 7.23 -14.60 -31.48
C GLY A 337 7.01 -16.01 -30.92
N SER A 338 6.41 -16.09 -29.73
CA SER A 338 6.06 -17.34 -29.05
C SER A 338 5.07 -18.22 -29.83
N LEU A 339 4.29 -17.64 -30.76
CA LEU A 339 3.30 -18.32 -31.59
C LEU A 339 3.72 -18.41 -33.08
N GLN A 340 5.02 -18.36 -33.37
CA GLN A 340 5.53 -18.38 -34.74
C GLN A 340 5.12 -19.63 -35.54
N THR A 341 5.02 -20.79 -34.89
CA THR A 341 4.64 -22.06 -35.52
C THR A 341 3.13 -22.30 -35.56
N ALA A 342 2.36 -21.51 -34.81
CA ALA A 342 0.90 -21.65 -34.75
C ALA A 342 0.27 -21.17 -36.06
N GLN A 343 -0.73 -21.91 -36.55
CA GLN A 343 -1.48 -21.56 -37.76
C GLN A 343 -2.85 -20.94 -37.44
N THR A 344 -3.38 -21.21 -36.25
CA THR A 344 -4.70 -20.74 -35.81
C THR A 344 -4.75 -20.66 -34.28
N VAL A 345 -5.68 -19.85 -33.77
CA VAL A 345 -6.09 -19.90 -32.36
C VAL A 345 -6.82 -21.22 -32.12
N ASP A 346 -6.37 -21.96 -31.09
CA ASP A 346 -6.91 -23.27 -30.74
C ASP A 346 -6.90 -23.49 -29.21
N ALA A 347 -7.36 -24.65 -28.76
CA ALA A 347 -7.46 -24.99 -27.35
C ALA A 347 -6.10 -24.99 -26.61
N SER A 348 -4.98 -25.17 -27.31
CA SER A 348 -3.63 -25.22 -26.73
C SER A 348 -3.03 -23.84 -26.46
N ASN A 349 -3.43 -22.81 -27.23
CA ASN A 349 -2.82 -21.48 -27.17
C ASN A 349 -3.77 -20.37 -26.69
N ILE A 350 -5.08 -20.61 -26.58
CA ILE A 350 -6.07 -19.59 -26.18
C ILE A 350 -5.74 -18.89 -24.86
N GLU A 351 -5.14 -19.60 -23.90
CA GLU A 351 -4.77 -19.05 -22.58
C GLU A 351 -3.65 -18.00 -22.66
N MET A 352 -2.86 -18.00 -23.73
CA MET A 352 -1.81 -16.98 -23.94
C MET A 352 -2.41 -15.59 -24.21
N PHE A 353 -3.68 -15.53 -24.62
CA PHE A 353 -4.39 -14.29 -24.94
C PHE A 353 -5.11 -13.65 -23.74
N VAL A 354 -5.03 -14.25 -22.54
CA VAL A 354 -5.69 -13.71 -21.33
C VAL A 354 -5.16 -12.32 -20.99
N ASN A 355 -6.07 -11.36 -20.81
CA ASN A 355 -5.80 -9.95 -20.50
C ASN A 355 -4.99 -9.19 -21.54
N CYS A 356 -4.87 -9.70 -22.77
CA CYS A 356 -4.17 -9.01 -23.85
C CYS A 356 -5.00 -7.85 -24.38
N THR A 357 -4.40 -6.67 -24.48
CA THR A 357 -5.06 -5.49 -25.07
C THR A 357 -4.55 -5.16 -26.46
N LYS A 358 -3.32 -5.58 -26.78
CA LYS A 358 -2.70 -5.39 -28.09
C LYS A 358 -2.11 -6.71 -28.59
N ILE A 359 -2.50 -7.11 -29.79
CA ILE A 359 -1.96 -8.29 -30.47
C ILE A 359 -0.89 -7.86 -31.47
N ASN A 360 0.34 -8.28 -31.22
CA ASN A 360 1.46 -8.09 -32.12
C ASN A 360 1.49 -9.21 -33.18
N GLY A 361 0.84 -8.97 -34.31
CA GLY A 361 0.69 -9.95 -35.38
C GLY A 361 -0.78 -10.16 -35.72
N ASN A 362 -1.15 -11.42 -35.96
CA ASN A 362 -2.44 -11.77 -36.56
C ASN A 362 -3.31 -12.55 -35.59
N LEU A 363 -4.63 -12.51 -35.81
CA LEU A 363 -5.55 -13.49 -35.23
C LEU A 363 -6.19 -14.29 -36.35
N ILE A 364 -6.10 -15.61 -36.27
CA ILE A 364 -6.53 -16.53 -37.32
C ILE A 364 -7.37 -17.65 -36.71
N PHE A 365 -8.61 -17.80 -37.18
CA PHE A 365 -9.57 -18.80 -36.72
C PHE A 365 -9.95 -19.73 -37.88
N LEU A 366 -9.37 -20.92 -37.88
CA LEU A 366 -9.59 -21.97 -38.88
C LEU A 366 -10.47 -23.09 -38.32
N ILE A 367 -10.95 -23.97 -39.21
CA ILE A 367 -11.77 -25.12 -38.83
C ILE A 367 -11.02 -26.02 -37.85
N THR A 368 -9.72 -26.23 -38.06
CA THR A 368 -8.85 -27.03 -37.19
C THR A 368 -8.69 -26.44 -35.79
N GLY A 369 -8.76 -25.11 -35.65
CA GLY A 369 -8.70 -24.46 -34.33
C GLY A 369 -10.02 -24.55 -33.58
N ILE A 370 -11.14 -24.25 -34.26
CA ILE A 370 -12.48 -24.24 -33.63
C ILE A 370 -13.02 -25.64 -33.38
N LYS A 371 -12.97 -26.54 -34.38
CA LYS A 371 -13.49 -27.90 -34.27
C LYS A 371 -12.46 -28.91 -33.72
N GLY A 372 -11.21 -28.47 -33.54
CA GLY A 372 -10.10 -29.32 -33.10
C GLY A 372 -9.35 -29.97 -34.25
N ASP A 373 -8.13 -30.39 -33.96
CA ASP A 373 -7.23 -31.07 -34.88
C ASP A 373 -6.84 -32.43 -34.30
N MET A 374 -7.53 -33.47 -34.76
CA MET A 374 -7.30 -34.85 -34.30
C MET A 374 -5.90 -35.38 -34.67
N TYR A 375 -5.28 -34.87 -35.75
CA TYR A 375 -3.96 -35.36 -36.19
C TYR A 375 -2.86 -34.92 -35.21
N HIS A 376 -2.97 -33.70 -34.69
CA HIS A 376 -2.06 -33.15 -33.69
C HIS A 376 -2.54 -33.35 -32.24
N GLY A 377 -3.66 -34.07 -32.02
CA GLY A 377 -4.21 -34.35 -30.69
C GLY A 377 -4.81 -33.12 -29.98
N ILE A 378 -5.19 -32.08 -30.73
CA ILE A 378 -5.77 -30.84 -30.19
C ILE A 378 -7.30 -30.97 -30.19
N GLY A 379 -7.90 -30.86 -29.00
CA GLY A 379 -9.36 -30.87 -28.83
C GLY A 379 -10.04 -29.64 -29.45
N ALA A 380 -11.36 -29.71 -29.60
CA ALA A 380 -12.16 -28.56 -30.03
C ALA A 380 -12.04 -27.39 -29.04
N LEU A 381 -12.02 -26.16 -29.56
CA LEU A 381 -11.96 -24.98 -28.72
C LEU A 381 -13.30 -24.75 -28.02
N ASP A 382 -13.25 -24.60 -26.71
CA ASP A 382 -14.40 -24.19 -25.91
C ASP A 382 -14.85 -22.76 -26.30
N PRO A 383 -16.09 -22.57 -26.80
CA PRO A 383 -16.59 -21.26 -27.24
C PRO A 383 -16.54 -20.19 -26.14
N GLU A 384 -16.71 -20.55 -24.86
CA GLU A 384 -16.67 -19.57 -23.77
C GLU A 384 -15.28 -18.95 -23.60
N ARG A 385 -14.23 -19.71 -23.93
CA ARG A 385 -12.84 -19.23 -23.87
C ARG A 385 -12.53 -18.15 -24.90
N LEU A 386 -13.34 -17.97 -25.95
CA LEU A 386 -13.17 -16.87 -26.90
C LEU A 386 -13.41 -15.49 -26.25
N ASN A 387 -14.04 -15.42 -25.08
CA ASN A 387 -14.22 -14.18 -24.34
C ASN A 387 -12.89 -13.53 -23.89
N VAL A 388 -11.76 -14.25 -23.92
CA VAL A 388 -10.44 -13.65 -23.65
C VAL A 388 -10.13 -12.48 -24.59
N PHE A 389 -10.70 -12.49 -25.80
CA PHE A 389 -10.50 -11.42 -26.77
C PHE A 389 -11.29 -10.14 -26.47
N ARG A 390 -12.20 -10.16 -25.48
CA ARG A 390 -12.93 -8.95 -25.07
C ARG A 390 -11.99 -7.85 -24.60
N THR A 391 -10.78 -8.15 -24.13
CA THR A 391 -9.83 -7.12 -23.70
C THR A 391 -9.05 -6.50 -24.86
N VAL A 392 -9.08 -7.11 -26.04
CA VAL A 392 -8.28 -6.68 -27.21
C VAL A 392 -8.84 -5.40 -27.81
N ARG A 393 -7.96 -4.41 -27.96
CA ARG A 393 -8.23 -3.09 -28.56
C ARG A 393 -7.54 -2.90 -29.90
N GLU A 394 -6.39 -3.54 -30.10
CA GLU A 394 -5.60 -3.36 -31.31
C GLU A 394 -5.04 -4.70 -31.80
N ILE A 395 -5.17 -4.95 -33.10
CA ILE A 395 -4.48 -6.04 -33.82
C ILE A 395 -3.54 -5.38 -34.83
N THR A 396 -2.23 -5.57 -34.70
CA THR A 396 -1.28 -4.87 -35.59
C THR A 396 -1.24 -5.45 -37.01
N GLY A 397 -1.53 -6.74 -37.17
CA GLY A 397 -1.61 -7.46 -38.45
C GLY A 397 -3.04 -7.53 -38.99
N PHE A 398 -3.52 -8.74 -39.27
CA PHE A 398 -4.87 -8.99 -39.81
C PHE A 398 -5.72 -9.90 -38.92
N LEU A 399 -7.05 -9.81 -39.09
CA LEU A 399 -8.05 -10.69 -38.49
C LEU A 399 -8.67 -11.59 -39.56
N ASN A 400 -8.50 -12.91 -39.43
CA ASN A 400 -8.99 -13.91 -40.38
C ASN A 400 -9.89 -14.94 -39.70
N ILE A 401 -11.18 -14.93 -40.03
CA ILE A 401 -12.21 -15.80 -39.48
C ILE A 401 -12.78 -16.67 -40.59
N GLN A 402 -12.36 -17.93 -40.61
CA GLN A 402 -12.85 -18.97 -41.54
C GLN A 402 -13.68 -20.04 -40.84
N SER A 403 -13.62 -20.10 -39.51
CA SER A 403 -14.51 -20.92 -38.69
C SER A 403 -14.90 -20.17 -37.43
N TRP A 404 -16.15 -20.37 -36.99
CA TRP A 404 -16.71 -19.81 -35.76
C TRP A 404 -17.67 -20.81 -35.10
N PRO A 405 -17.79 -20.83 -33.76
CA PRO A 405 -18.68 -21.76 -33.06
C PRO A 405 -20.15 -21.60 -33.46
N GLU A 406 -20.89 -22.70 -33.49
CA GLU A 406 -22.29 -22.72 -33.97
C GLU A 406 -23.25 -22.00 -33.00
N ASN A 407 -22.90 -21.98 -31.71
CA ASN A 407 -23.70 -21.35 -30.65
C ASN A 407 -23.47 -19.84 -30.54
N MET A 408 -22.54 -19.26 -31.31
CA MET A 408 -22.23 -17.83 -31.26
C MET A 408 -22.75 -17.14 -32.53
N THR A 409 -23.75 -16.28 -32.35
CA THR A 409 -24.45 -15.58 -33.44
C THR A 409 -23.80 -14.26 -33.87
N ASP A 410 -22.70 -13.87 -33.23
CA ASP A 410 -22.00 -12.61 -33.50
C ASP A 410 -20.49 -12.72 -33.17
N LEU A 411 -19.76 -11.65 -33.45
CA LEU A 411 -18.33 -11.50 -33.13
C LEU A 411 -18.10 -10.51 -31.98
N GLY A 412 -19.07 -10.34 -31.08
CA GLY A 412 -19.05 -9.40 -29.97
C GLY A 412 -17.94 -9.67 -28.93
N VAL A 413 -17.24 -10.80 -29.01
CA VAL A 413 -15.97 -11.00 -28.28
C VAL A 413 -14.89 -9.98 -28.68
N PHE A 414 -15.03 -9.33 -29.84
CA PHE A 414 -14.17 -8.24 -30.29
C PHE A 414 -14.84 -6.85 -30.15
N SER A 415 -15.82 -6.68 -29.24
CA SER A 415 -16.53 -5.40 -29.08
C SER A 415 -15.61 -4.23 -28.73
N ASN A 416 -14.49 -4.47 -28.04
CA ASN A 416 -13.48 -3.47 -27.69
C ASN A 416 -12.40 -3.24 -28.75
N LEU A 417 -12.41 -3.99 -29.86
CA LEU A 417 -11.42 -3.87 -30.92
C LEU A 417 -11.61 -2.53 -31.64
N ALA A 418 -10.67 -1.61 -31.46
CA ALA A 418 -10.69 -0.27 -32.03
C ALA A 418 -9.92 -0.17 -33.36
N THR A 419 -8.82 -0.92 -33.49
CA THR A 419 -7.91 -0.77 -34.63
C THR A 419 -7.44 -2.11 -35.19
N ILE A 420 -7.52 -2.25 -36.51
CA ILE A 420 -6.84 -3.31 -37.28
C ILE A 420 -5.76 -2.65 -38.15
N GLY A 421 -4.50 -2.86 -37.77
CA GLY A 421 -3.36 -2.12 -38.34
C GLY A 421 -2.97 -2.55 -39.75
N GLY A 422 -3.17 -3.81 -40.15
CA GLY A 422 -2.82 -4.28 -41.49
C GLY A 422 -1.32 -4.19 -41.83
N ARG A 423 -0.42 -4.21 -40.82
CA ARG A 423 1.05 -4.26 -41.04
C ARG A 423 1.50 -5.57 -41.69
N SER A 424 0.69 -6.62 -41.50
CA SER A 424 0.75 -7.89 -42.20
C SER A 424 -0.62 -8.14 -42.84
N LEU A 425 -0.65 -8.72 -44.03
CA LEU A 425 -1.86 -8.91 -44.83
C LEU A 425 -1.96 -10.37 -45.33
N TYR A 426 -3.15 -10.95 -45.26
CA TYR A 426 -3.44 -12.25 -45.88
C TYR A 426 -3.87 -12.02 -47.33
N SER A 427 -2.98 -12.24 -48.30
CA SER A 427 -3.25 -11.99 -49.73
C SER A 427 -3.80 -10.58 -50.00
N GLY A 428 -3.30 -9.57 -49.29
CA GLY A 428 -3.75 -8.17 -49.39
C GLY A 428 -4.99 -7.82 -48.55
N ILE A 429 -5.44 -8.71 -47.66
CA ILE A 429 -6.64 -8.56 -46.82
C ILE A 429 -6.23 -8.36 -45.36
N SER A 430 -6.85 -7.41 -44.68
CA SER A 430 -6.66 -7.15 -43.24
C SER A 430 -7.83 -7.63 -42.37
N LEU A 431 -9.03 -7.75 -42.95
CA LEU A 431 -10.20 -8.37 -42.30
C LEU A 431 -10.87 -9.36 -43.24
N LEU A 432 -10.91 -10.63 -42.86
CA LEU A 432 -11.54 -11.72 -43.62
C LEU A 432 -12.59 -12.44 -42.77
N ILE A 433 -13.84 -12.47 -43.24
CA ILE A 433 -14.95 -13.23 -42.63
C ILE A 433 -15.62 -14.05 -43.73
N LEU A 434 -15.39 -15.36 -43.72
CA LEU A 434 -15.73 -16.24 -44.83
C LEU A 434 -16.52 -17.46 -44.35
N LYS A 435 -17.62 -17.78 -45.03
CA LYS A 435 -18.38 -19.06 -44.87
C LYS A 435 -18.96 -19.29 -43.45
N GLN A 436 -19.26 -18.25 -42.69
CA GLN A 436 -19.91 -18.35 -41.39
C GLN A 436 -21.42 -18.48 -41.53
N ARG A 437 -21.97 -19.66 -41.18
CA ARG A 437 -23.40 -19.96 -41.36
C ARG A 437 -24.31 -19.41 -40.26
N TRP A 438 -23.76 -19.21 -39.07
CA TRP A 438 -24.53 -18.99 -37.84
C TRP A 438 -24.55 -17.53 -37.39
N ILE A 439 -23.59 -16.72 -37.84
CA ILE A 439 -23.51 -15.30 -37.47
C ILE A 439 -24.61 -14.49 -38.15
N SER A 440 -25.29 -13.65 -37.37
CA SER A 440 -26.33 -12.72 -37.81
C SER A 440 -25.90 -11.25 -37.78
N SER A 441 -24.91 -10.90 -36.96
CA SER A 441 -24.35 -9.54 -36.82
C SER A 441 -22.84 -9.60 -36.60
N LEU A 442 -22.14 -8.46 -36.77
CA LEU A 442 -20.69 -8.36 -36.57
C LEU A 442 -20.35 -7.92 -35.14
N GLN A 443 -21.03 -6.88 -34.63
CA GLN A 443 -20.82 -6.32 -33.29
C GLN A 443 -19.39 -5.84 -32.97
N PHE A 444 -18.68 -5.30 -33.96
CA PHE A 444 -17.41 -4.60 -33.77
C PHE A 444 -17.63 -3.18 -33.22
N GLN A 445 -18.24 -3.08 -32.04
CA GLN A 445 -18.72 -1.83 -31.45
C GLN A 445 -17.68 -0.69 -31.44
N SER A 446 -16.44 -0.96 -31.04
CA SER A 446 -15.39 0.07 -30.93
C SER A 446 -14.55 0.26 -32.20
N LEU A 447 -14.79 -0.50 -33.27
CA LEU A 447 -13.92 -0.48 -34.44
C LEU A 447 -14.05 0.84 -35.19
N ASP A 448 -12.97 1.59 -35.18
CA ASP A 448 -12.89 2.96 -35.72
C ASP A 448 -11.89 3.05 -36.89
N GLU A 449 -10.83 2.21 -36.88
CA GLU A 449 -9.79 2.27 -37.90
C GLU A 449 -9.38 0.90 -38.46
N ILE A 450 -9.30 0.80 -39.78
CA ILE A 450 -8.61 -0.25 -40.54
C ILE A 450 -7.50 0.42 -41.36
N SER A 451 -6.29 0.46 -40.80
CA SER A 451 -5.21 1.33 -41.31
C SER A 451 -4.67 0.91 -42.68
N ALA A 452 -4.66 -0.39 -42.99
CA ALA A 452 -4.19 -0.93 -44.25
C ALA A 452 -4.89 -2.25 -44.60
N GLY A 453 -4.85 -2.65 -45.87
CA GLY A 453 -5.44 -3.90 -46.37
C GLY A 453 -6.92 -3.79 -46.71
N ASN A 454 -7.39 -4.76 -47.50
CA ASN A 454 -8.78 -4.85 -47.94
C ASN A 454 -9.65 -5.61 -46.93
N VAL A 455 -10.97 -5.43 -47.04
CA VAL A 455 -11.97 -6.13 -46.22
C VAL A 455 -12.75 -7.13 -47.09
N TYR A 456 -12.87 -8.38 -46.64
CA TYR A 456 -13.55 -9.45 -47.36
C TYR A 456 -14.60 -10.11 -46.45
N ILE A 457 -15.88 -9.97 -46.80
CA ILE A 457 -17.00 -10.55 -46.05
C ILE A 457 -17.88 -11.32 -47.02
N THR A 458 -17.70 -12.64 -47.12
CA THR A 458 -18.39 -13.43 -48.14
C THR A 458 -18.91 -14.78 -47.68
N ASN A 459 -19.99 -15.25 -48.33
CA ASN A 459 -20.63 -16.54 -48.08
C ASN A 459 -21.17 -16.72 -46.64
N ASN A 460 -21.61 -15.65 -45.98
CA ASN A 460 -22.18 -15.70 -44.64
C ASN A 460 -23.72 -15.65 -44.72
N SER A 461 -24.37 -16.81 -44.79
CA SER A 461 -25.77 -16.96 -45.20
C SER A 461 -26.82 -16.32 -44.29
N ARG A 462 -26.49 -16.02 -43.03
CA ARG A 462 -27.40 -15.40 -42.05
C ARG A 462 -27.00 -13.97 -41.66
N LEU A 463 -25.85 -13.49 -42.12
CA LEU A 463 -25.27 -12.21 -41.71
C LEU A 463 -26.08 -11.05 -42.28
N CYS A 464 -26.52 -10.15 -41.40
CA CYS A 464 -27.16 -8.86 -41.71
C CYS A 464 -26.27 -7.70 -41.24
N PHE A 465 -26.74 -6.46 -41.39
CA PHE A 465 -26.10 -5.19 -40.96
C PHE A 465 -24.82 -4.78 -41.70
N TYR A 466 -24.08 -5.74 -42.27
CA TYR A 466 -22.82 -5.53 -42.99
C TYR A 466 -22.92 -4.47 -44.11
N ASN A 467 -24.11 -4.29 -44.69
CA ASN A 467 -24.38 -3.36 -45.79
C ASN A 467 -24.70 -1.94 -45.33
N THR A 468 -24.95 -1.74 -44.04
CA THR A 468 -25.26 -0.43 -43.46
C THR A 468 -23.99 0.33 -43.11
N VAL A 469 -22.91 -0.40 -42.79
CA VAL A 469 -21.62 0.15 -42.37
C VAL A 469 -20.98 0.96 -43.49
N ASN A 470 -20.68 2.23 -43.21
CA ASN A 470 -19.87 3.06 -44.09
C ASN A 470 -18.38 2.67 -44.02
N TRP A 471 -17.97 1.60 -44.73
CA TRP A 471 -16.60 1.08 -44.69
C TRP A 471 -15.52 2.11 -45.07
N THR A 472 -15.87 3.09 -45.92
CA THR A 472 -14.91 4.11 -46.35
C THR A 472 -14.49 5.06 -45.24
N SER A 473 -15.31 5.24 -44.18
CA SER A 473 -14.91 6.07 -43.04
C SER A 473 -13.85 5.39 -42.15
N LEU A 474 -13.79 4.06 -42.17
CA LEU A 474 -12.82 3.26 -41.39
C LEU A 474 -11.46 3.16 -42.08
N PHE A 475 -11.37 3.46 -43.38
CA PHE A 475 -10.15 3.31 -44.16
C PHE A 475 -9.28 4.56 -44.08
N ARG A 476 -7.99 4.34 -43.87
CA ARG A 476 -6.99 5.41 -43.86
C ARG A 476 -6.50 5.80 -45.25
N THR A 477 -6.56 4.86 -46.20
CA THR A 477 -6.08 5.06 -47.58
C THR A 477 -7.18 4.80 -48.60
N SER A 478 -7.27 5.64 -49.63
CA SER A 478 -8.30 5.57 -50.69
C SER A 478 -8.18 4.32 -51.59
N ASN A 479 -7.06 3.60 -51.53
CA ASN A 479 -6.82 2.39 -52.33
C ASN A 479 -7.42 1.13 -51.71
N GLN A 480 -7.88 1.20 -50.45
CA GLN A 480 -8.51 0.07 -49.77
C GLN A 480 -9.90 -0.21 -50.37
N LYS A 481 -10.22 -1.49 -50.50
CA LYS A 481 -11.49 -1.96 -51.06
C LYS A 481 -12.16 -2.93 -50.11
N VAL A 482 -13.49 -2.94 -50.19
CA VAL A 482 -14.35 -3.87 -49.48
C VAL A 482 -15.05 -4.79 -50.48
N LEU A 483 -14.92 -6.11 -50.30
CA LEU A 483 -15.58 -7.12 -51.11
C LEU A 483 -16.62 -7.86 -50.28
N ILE A 484 -17.90 -7.62 -50.60
CA ILE A 484 -19.04 -8.20 -49.91
C ILE A 484 -19.90 -8.94 -50.92
N ARG A 485 -20.04 -10.26 -50.76
CA ARG A 485 -20.77 -11.13 -51.70
C ARG A 485 -21.38 -12.34 -50.99
N ASN A 486 -22.50 -12.85 -51.52
CA ASN A 486 -23.13 -14.09 -51.06
C ASN A 486 -23.43 -14.13 -49.55
N ASN A 487 -23.75 -12.99 -48.95
CA ASN A 487 -24.34 -12.92 -47.61
C ASN A 487 -25.88 -12.87 -47.74
N ARG A 488 -26.61 -12.80 -46.62
CA ARG A 488 -28.07 -12.66 -46.67
C ARG A 488 -28.46 -11.36 -47.38
N ALA A 489 -29.46 -11.41 -48.26
CA ALA A 489 -29.89 -10.25 -49.02
C ALA A 489 -30.41 -9.12 -48.08
N PRO A 490 -30.04 -7.85 -48.31
CA PRO A 490 -30.51 -6.75 -47.46
C PRO A 490 -32.03 -6.64 -47.32
N SER A 491 -32.78 -6.94 -48.40
CA SER A 491 -34.24 -6.96 -48.39
C SER A 491 -34.82 -7.99 -47.41
N GLU A 492 -34.22 -9.18 -47.32
CA GLU A 492 -34.61 -10.22 -46.36
C GLU A 492 -34.28 -9.80 -44.92
N CYS A 493 -33.14 -9.13 -44.71
CA CYS A 493 -32.78 -8.58 -43.40
C CYS A 493 -33.83 -7.56 -42.92
N THR A 494 -34.28 -6.66 -43.81
CA THR A 494 -35.34 -5.68 -43.48
C THR A 494 -36.67 -6.35 -43.15
N GLN A 495 -37.07 -7.41 -43.88
CA GLN A 495 -38.30 -8.16 -43.58
C GLN A 495 -38.25 -8.82 -42.20
N GLN A 496 -37.07 -9.25 -41.75
CA GLN A 496 -36.85 -9.83 -40.42
C GLN A 496 -36.62 -8.76 -39.33
N ARG A 497 -36.84 -7.47 -39.64
CA ARG A 497 -36.58 -6.34 -38.72
C ARG A 497 -35.13 -6.27 -38.21
N MET A 498 -34.18 -6.79 -38.98
CA MET A 498 -32.74 -6.69 -38.72
C MET A 498 -32.21 -5.38 -39.31
N VAL A 499 -32.57 -4.27 -38.68
CA VAL A 499 -32.23 -2.90 -39.09
C VAL A 499 -31.59 -2.14 -37.93
N CYS A 500 -30.81 -1.09 -38.24
CA CYS A 500 -30.17 -0.26 -37.22
C CYS A 500 -31.19 0.39 -36.28
N ASP A 501 -30.76 0.69 -35.06
CA ASP A 501 -31.58 1.42 -34.11
C ASP A 501 -31.91 2.82 -34.64
N ARG A 502 -33.07 3.36 -34.28
CA ARG A 502 -33.53 4.70 -34.66
C ARG A 502 -32.61 5.82 -34.18
N LEU A 503 -31.82 5.56 -33.14
CA LEU A 503 -30.84 6.48 -32.56
C LEU A 503 -29.49 6.47 -33.30
N CYS A 504 -29.27 5.51 -34.22
CA CYS A 504 -28.10 5.52 -35.09
C CYS A 504 -28.25 6.59 -36.19
N SER A 505 -27.11 7.14 -36.61
CA SER A 505 -27.04 8.01 -37.79
C SER A 505 -27.15 7.21 -39.09
N GLU A 506 -27.02 7.91 -40.23
CA GLU A 506 -26.94 7.28 -41.55
C GLU A 506 -25.60 6.57 -41.82
N ASP A 507 -24.61 6.64 -40.90
CA ASP A 507 -23.33 5.94 -41.03
C ASP A 507 -23.45 4.42 -40.81
N GLY A 508 -24.60 3.97 -40.28
CA GLY A 508 -24.94 2.56 -40.11
C GLY A 508 -24.64 2.01 -38.72
N CYS A 509 -24.66 0.67 -38.62
CA CYS A 509 -24.48 -0.04 -37.35
C CYS A 509 -23.83 -1.42 -37.53
N TRP A 510 -23.23 -1.93 -36.46
CA TRP A 510 -22.59 -3.25 -36.39
C TRP A 510 -23.55 -4.40 -36.06
N GLY A 511 -24.76 -4.06 -35.59
CA GLY A 511 -25.77 -4.99 -35.09
C GLY A 511 -27.01 -4.25 -34.57
N PRO A 512 -27.94 -4.95 -33.93
CA PRO A 512 -29.12 -4.33 -33.32
C PRO A 512 -28.76 -3.60 -32.02
N GLY A 513 -29.52 -2.55 -31.70
CA GLY A 513 -29.38 -1.80 -30.44
C GLY A 513 -28.65 -0.46 -30.57
N PRO A 514 -28.88 0.48 -29.64
CA PRO A 514 -28.34 1.84 -29.69
C PRO A 514 -26.84 1.91 -29.33
N ASP A 515 -26.25 0.83 -28.86
CA ASP A 515 -24.83 0.69 -28.54
C ASP A 515 -24.00 0.15 -29.71
N GLN A 516 -24.65 -0.26 -30.81
CA GLN A 516 -24.00 -0.81 -32.01
C GLN A 516 -23.90 0.20 -33.16
N CYS A 517 -24.32 1.45 -32.96
CA CYS A 517 -24.25 2.49 -33.98
C CYS A 517 -22.79 2.88 -34.27
N LEU A 518 -22.46 3.20 -35.53
CA LEU A 518 -21.16 3.80 -35.87
C LEU A 518 -21.05 5.23 -35.33
N SER A 519 -22.13 6.00 -35.46
CA SER A 519 -22.24 7.33 -34.85
C SER A 519 -23.69 7.58 -34.42
N CYS A 520 -23.86 8.40 -33.39
CA CYS A 520 -25.18 8.70 -32.81
C CYS A 520 -25.88 9.83 -33.55
N ARG A 521 -27.19 9.71 -33.75
CA ARG A 521 -28.03 10.74 -34.38
C ARG A 521 -28.18 11.99 -33.51
N TYR A 522 -28.26 11.80 -32.19
CA TYR A 522 -28.45 12.86 -31.20
C TYR A 522 -27.24 12.94 -30.27
N PHE A 523 -27.28 12.23 -29.14
CA PHE A 523 -26.22 12.26 -28.14
C PHE A 523 -25.64 10.87 -27.88
N SER A 524 -24.41 10.83 -27.39
CA SER A 524 -23.78 9.61 -26.87
C SER A 524 -23.57 9.72 -25.36
N ARG A 525 -23.89 8.64 -24.65
CA ARG A 525 -23.53 8.41 -23.25
C ARG A 525 -22.62 7.20 -23.20
N GLY A 526 -21.33 7.43 -22.98
CA GLY A 526 -20.32 6.40 -23.15
C GLY A 526 -20.35 5.82 -24.57
N ARG A 527 -20.78 4.56 -24.71
CA ARG A 527 -20.88 3.85 -26.01
C ARG A 527 -22.30 3.69 -26.54
N SER A 528 -23.30 4.14 -25.79
CA SER A 528 -24.71 4.03 -26.20
C SER A 528 -25.22 5.35 -26.73
N CYS A 529 -25.94 5.31 -27.83
CA CYS A 529 -26.69 6.46 -28.31
C CYS A 529 -27.93 6.69 -27.44
N VAL A 530 -28.17 7.94 -27.08
CA VAL A 530 -29.29 8.36 -26.23
C VAL A 530 -30.01 9.56 -26.86
N PRO A 531 -31.33 9.71 -26.62
CA PRO A 531 -32.09 10.82 -27.18
C PRO A 531 -31.73 12.17 -26.55
N SER A 532 -31.33 12.19 -25.27
CA SER A 532 -30.98 13.40 -24.51
C SER A 532 -30.07 13.06 -23.32
N CYS A 533 -29.26 14.03 -22.90
CA CYS A 533 -28.46 13.96 -21.67
C CYS A 533 -29.30 14.32 -20.43
N ASN A 534 -28.83 13.92 -19.25
CA ASN A 534 -29.44 14.15 -17.94
C ASN A 534 -29.13 15.57 -17.41
N LEU A 535 -29.56 16.59 -18.16
CA LEU A 535 -29.25 18.00 -17.84
C LEU A 535 -30.02 18.51 -16.61
N TYR A 536 -31.27 18.09 -16.48
CA TYR A 536 -32.21 18.60 -15.46
C TYR A 536 -32.73 17.49 -14.53
N ASP A 537 -32.73 16.25 -15.01
CA ASP A 537 -33.34 15.10 -14.35
C ASP A 537 -32.39 13.89 -14.47
N GLY A 538 -32.51 12.91 -13.57
CA GLY A 538 -31.66 11.72 -13.54
C GLY A 538 -30.77 11.66 -12.30
N ASP A 539 -30.37 10.43 -11.95
CA ASP A 539 -29.55 10.17 -10.76
C ASP A 539 -28.13 10.71 -10.90
N VAL A 540 -27.55 10.62 -12.10
CA VAL A 540 -26.26 11.22 -12.44
C VAL A 540 -26.53 12.40 -13.36
N ARG A 541 -26.18 13.60 -12.90
CA ARG A 541 -26.34 14.85 -13.64
C ARG A 541 -25.21 15.00 -14.64
N GLU A 542 -25.57 15.49 -15.81
CA GLU A 542 -24.68 15.60 -16.95
C GLU A 542 -24.67 17.02 -17.50
N PHE A 543 -23.63 17.35 -18.24
CA PHE A 543 -23.58 18.49 -19.14
C PHE A 543 -23.21 18.02 -20.55
N THR A 544 -23.48 18.84 -21.56
CA THR A 544 -23.19 18.51 -22.96
C THR A 544 -21.90 19.15 -23.42
N ASN A 545 -20.99 18.35 -23.98
CA ASN A 545 -19.85 18.84 -24.76
C ASN A 545 -20.03 18.39 -26.22
N GLY A 546 -20.61 19.27 -27.05
CA GLY A 546 -21.07 18.90 -28.39
C GLY A 546 -22.21 17.87 -28.33
N SER A 547 -22.01 16.70 -28.95
CA SER A 547 -22.97 15.57 -28.94
C SER A 547 -22.68 14.53 -27.86
N VAL A 548 -21.75 14.77 -26.93
CA VAL A 548 -21.37 13.82 -25.87
C VAL A 548 -21.95 14.29 -24.52
N CYS A 549 -22.60 13.37 -23.82
CA CYS A 549 -23.04 13.56 -22.44
C CYS A 549 -21.89 13.23 -21.49
N LEU A 550 -21.48 14.20 -20.66
CA LEU A 550 -20.43 14.03 -19.66
C LEU A 550 -20.98 14.28 -18.25
N GLU A 551 -20.54 13.49 -17.29
CA GLU A 551 -20.99 13.58 -15.90
C GLU A 551 -20.44 14.84 -15.20
N CYS A 552 -21.25 15.44 -14.34
CA CYS A 552 -20.81 16.49 -13.43
C CYS A 552 -19.90 15.93 -12.33
N ASP A 553 -19.08 16.79 -11.70
CA ASP A 553 -18.28 16.38 -10.55
C ASP A 553 -19.18 15.91 -9.39
N SER A 554 -18.71 14.89 -8.68
CA SER A 554 -19.36 14.35 -7.47
C SER A 554 -19.65 15.40 -6.39
N GLN A 555 -18.91 16.50 -6.36
CA GLN A 555 -19.07 17.59 -5.40
C GLN A 555 -20.11 18.64 -5.85
N CYS A 556 -20.72 18.50 -7.02
CA CYS A 556 -21.79 19.39 -7.47
C CYS A 556 -23.14 18.98 -6.86
N GLU A 557 -23.83 19.90 -6.20
CA GLU A 557 -25.15 19.67 -5.63
C GLU A 557 -26.22 19.52 -6.72
N ARG A 558 -27.07 18.50 -6.60
CA ARG A 558 -28.16 18.25 -7.56
C ARG A 558 -29.24 19.31 -7.40
N SER A 559 -29.39 20.16 -8.41
CA SER A 559 -30.46 21.17 -8.42
C SER A 559 -31.86 20.53 -8.54
N GLN A 560 -32.79 20.96 -7.69
CA GLN A 560 -34.20 20.53 -7.71
C GLN A 560 -35.08 21.39 -8.64
N ASP A 561 -34.62 22.59 -9.02
CA ASP A 561 -35.43 23.60 -9.73
C ASP A 561 -35.30 23.55 -11.26
N LYS A 562 -35.02 22.37 -11.83
CA LYS A 562 -34.72 22.18 -13.28
C LYS A 562 -33.63 23.13 -13.80
N THR A 563 -32.67 23.50 -12.97
CA THR A 563 -31.46 24.22 -13.41
C THR A 563 -30.31 23.24 -13.63
N MET A 564 -29.34 23.65 -14.45
CA MET A 564 -28.15 22.82 -14.70
C MET A 564 -27.33 22.67 -13.41
N THR A 565 -26.73 21.49 -13.22
CA THR A 565 -25.93 21.17 -12.02
C THR A 565 -24.46 21.59 -12.16
N CYS A 566 -23.92 21.50 -13.38
CA CYS A 566 -22.57 21.95 -13.70
C CYS A 566 -22.52 22.55 -15.10
N LEU A 567 -21.45 23.32 -15.37
CA LEU A 567 -21.19 23.96 -16.66
C LEU A 567 -20.05 23.29 -17.45
N GLY A 568 -19.32 22.38 -16.81
CA GLY A 568 -18.13 21.75 -17.35
C GLY A 568 -17.59 20.65 -16.44
N THR A 569 -16.42 20.11 -16.80
CA THR A 569 -15.72 19.10 -15.99
C THR A 569 -15.00 19.74 -14.82
N GLY A 570 -15.12 19.15 -13.63
CA GLY A 570 -14.34 19.51 -12.45
C GLY A 570 -15.13 20.24 -11.36
N PRO A 571 -14.55 20.34 -10.15
CA PRO A 571 -15.23 20.88 -8.97
C PRO A 571 -15.40 22.40 -8.98
N ASP A 572 -14.72 23.12 -9.89
CA ASP A 572 -14.85 24.57 -10.09
C ASP A 572 -16.01 24.95 -11.02
N GLN A 573 -16.53 23.99 -11.77
CA GLN A 573 -17.62 24.18 -12.74
C GLN A 573 -19.00 23.82 -12.16
N CYS A 574 -19.09 23.56 -10.86
CA CYS A 574 -20.35 23.33 -10.17
C CYS A 574 -21.13 24.64 -10.01
N VAL A 575 -22.46 24.58 -10.19
CA VAL A 575 -23.34 25.73 -9.91
C VAL A 575 -23.47 25.94 -8.40
N THR A 576 -23.55 24.85 -7.62
CA THR A 576 -23.60 24.87 -6.16
C THR A 576 -22.83 23.67 -5.62
N CYS A 577 -22.09 23.86 -4.52
CA CYS A 577 -21.29 22.81 -3.91
C CYS A 577 -22.13 21.96 -2.96
N LEU A 578 -21.95 20.64 -3.01
CA LEU A 578 -22.63 19.68 -2.15
C LEU A 578 -22.18 19.77 -0.68
N HIS A 579 -20.88 19.99 -0.45
CA HIS A 579 -20.28 20.03 0.88
C HIS A 579 -19.71 21.42 1.19
N PHE A 580 -18.43 21.64 0.91
CA PHE A 580 -17.73 22.89 1.19
C PHE A 580 -17.16 23.50 -0.09
N LYS A 581 -16.81 24.79 0.00
CA LYS A 581 -16.17 25.52 -1.10
C LYS A 581 -14.82 26.07 -0.64
N ASP A 582 -13.75 25.64 -1.29
CA ASP A 582 -12.40 26.16 -1.05
C ASP A 582 -11.94 27.02 -2.23
N GLY A 583 -12.07 28.33 -2.09
CA GLY A 583 -11.86 29.27 -3.18
C GLY A 583 -12.89 29.04 -4.30
N PRO A 584 -12.48 28.71 -5.54
CA PRO A 584 -13.42 28.39 -6.61
C PRO A 584 -13.90 26.93 -6.60
N ASN A 585 -13.24 26.02 -5.89
CA ASN A 585 -13.45 24.57 -6.01
C ASN A 585 -14.41 24.05 -4.93
N CYS A 586 -15.36 23.18 -5.32
CA CYS A 586 -16.15 22.40 -4.37
C CYS A 586 -15.32 21.22 -3.81
N VAL A 587 -15.28 21.07 -2.49
CA VAL A 587 -14.48 20.05 -1.80
C VAL A 587 -15.29 19.31 -0.74
N GLU A 588 -14.98 18.03 -0.53
CA GLU A 588 -15.65 17.20 0.47
C GLU A 588 -15.33 17.68 1.90
N LYS A 589 -14.10 18.17 2.12
CA LYS A 589 -13.61 18.72 3.40
C LYS A 589 -12.64 19.86 3.15
N CYS A 590 -12.60 20.83 4.06
CA CYS A 590 -11.59 21.88 4.02
C CYS A 590 -10.18 21.30 4.22
N PRO A 591 -9.14 21.89 3.61
CA PRO A 591 -7.75 21.49 3.79
C PRO A 591 -7.33 21.35 5.26
N ASP A 592 -6.99 20.13 5.67
CA ASP A 592 -6.55 19.81 7.03
C ASP A 592 -5.19 19.10 6.97
N GLY A 593 -4.11 19.85 7.19
CA GLY A 593 -2.74 19.31 7.19
C GLY A 593 -2.14 19.10 5.80
N LEU A 594 -2.59 19.82 4.77
CA LEU A 594 -1.98 19.75 3.44
C LEU A 594 -0.58 20.39 3.44
N GLN A 595 0.37 19.78 2.74
CA GLN A 595 1.72 20.33 2.62
C GLN A 595 1.70 21.60 1.75
N GLY A 596 1.92 22.76 2.36
CA GLY A 596 2.17 24.01 1.65
C GLY A 596 3.66 24.23 1.34
N THR A 597 3.97 25.35 0.69
CA THR A 597 5.33 25.72 0.27
C THR A 597 6.32 25.90 1.43
N ASN A 598 5.84 26.36 2.59
CA ASN A 598 6.65 26.65 3.77
C ASN A 598 6.16 25.97 5.07
N SER A 599 4.86 25.63 5.15
CA SER A 599 4.24 25.01 6.33
C SER A 599 3.05 24.15 5.93
N PHE A 600 2.54 23.34 6.87
CA PHE A 600 1.24 22.72 6.70
C PHE A 600 0.13 23.79 6.64
N ILE A 601 -0.87 23.54 5.79
CA ILE A 601 -2.03 24.40 5.58
C ILE A 601 -3.22 23.77 6.27
N PHE A 602 -3.84 24.57 7.13
CA PHE A 602 -5.06 24.22 7.84
C PHE A 602 -6.11 25.28 7.54
N LYS A 603 -7.32 24.83 7.21
CA LYS A 603 -8.50 25.66 6.99
C LYS A 603 -9.67 25.12 7.80
N TYR A 604 -10.54 26.03 8.23
CA TYR A 604 -11.80 25.69 8.88
C TYR A 604 -12.97 26.10 7.98
N ALA A 605 -14.11 25.44 8.16
CA ALA A 605 -15.34 25.81 7.46
C ALA A 605 -16.13 26.83 8.29
N GLU A 606 -16.58 27.90 7.65
CA GLU A 606 -17.52 28.86 8.25
C GLU A 606 -18.98 28.40 8.05
N ALA A 607 -19.95 29.11 8.63
CA ALA A 607 -21.38 28.74 8.58
C ALA A 607 -21.99 28.74 7.16
N ASN A 608 -21.33 29.38 6.19
CA ASN A 608 -21.69 29.36 4.77
C ASN A 608 -21.03 28.19 4.00
N ASN A 609 -20.38 27.27 4.71
CA ASN A 609 -19.59 26.16 4.15
C ASN A 609 -18.39 26.59 3.27
N GLU A 610 -17.90 27.83 3.42
CA GLU A 610 -16.65 28.26 2.78
C GLU A 610 -15.43 27.99 3.68
N CYS A 611 -14.33 27.59 3.05
CA CYS A 611 -13.09 27.24 3.75
C CYS A 611 -12.17 28.47 3.91
N HIS A 612 -11.85 28.80 5.16
CA HIS A 612 -10.99 29.93 5.53
C HIS A 612 -9.71 29.48 6.23
N PRO A 613 -8.58 30.20 6.07
CA PRO A 613 -7.30 29.84 6.67
C PRO A 613 -7.34 29.95 8.20
N CYS A 614 -6.72 28.98 8.87
CA CYS A 614 -6.44 29.03 10.30
C CYS A 614 -5.42 30.14 10.64
N HIS A 615 -5.39 30.54 11.91
CA HIS A 615 -4.34 31.42 12.43
C HIS A 615 -2.95 30.77 12.24
N ALA A 616 -1.93 31.56 11.91
CA ALA A 616 -0.58 31.08 11.55
C ALA A 616 0.12 30.24 12.64
N ASN A 617 -0.31 30.35 13.91
CA ASN A 617 0.23 29.60 15.04
C ASN A 617 -0.47 28.25 15.27
N CYS A 618 -1.61 27.99 14.63
CA CYS A 618 -2.32 26.72 14.74
C CYS A 618 -1.64 25.65 13.87
N THR A 619 -0.61 25.01 14.41
CA THR A 619 0.19 23.99 13.69
C THR A 619 -0.46 22.60 13.67
N GLN A 620 -1.59 22.42 14.36
CA GLN A 620 -2.34 21.17 14.49
C GLN A 620 -3.82 21.32 14.08
N GLY A 621 -4.15 22.37 13.32
CA GLY A 621 -5.52 22.66 12.90
C GLY A 621 -6.26 23.66 13.82
N CYS A 622 -7.42 24.11 13.35
CA CYS A 622 -8.28 25.05 14.07
C CYS A 622 -9.76 24.78 13.78
N ILE A 623 -10.64 25.29 14.65
CA ILE A 623 -12.09 25.31 14.45
C ILE A 623 -12.63 26.70 14.09
N GLY A 624 -11.75 27.70 14.04
CA GLY A 624 -12.11 29.11 13.86
C GLY A 624 -10.89 29.98 13.59
N PRO A 625 -11.08 31.28 13.35
CA PRO A 625 -10.01 32.17 12.90
C PRO A 625 -9.06 32.61 14.00
N ARG A 626 -9.41 32.44 15.29
CA ARG A 626 -8.66 33.01 16.41
C ARG A 626 -7.67 32.00 16.99
N LEU A 627 -6.69 32.51 17.73
CA LEU A 627 -5.69 31.67 18.40
C LEU A 627 -6.31 30.74 19.46
N GLN A 628 -7.42 31.14 20.09
CA GLN A 628 -8.15 30.28 21.04
C GLN A 628 -8.82 29.09 20.35
N ASP A 629 -9.02 29.16 19.04
CA ASP A 629 -9.68 28.13 18.25
C ASP A 629 -8.67 27.09 17.71
N CYS A 630 -7.39 27.19 18.08
CA CYS A 630 -6.39 26.18 17.71
C CYS A 630 -6.64 24.87 18.46
N VAL A 631 -6.64 23.76 17.72
CA VAL A 631 -6.73 22.42 18.31
C VAL A 631 -5.38 22.09 18.99
N GLY A 632 -5.43 21.58 20.22
CA GLY A 632 -4.23 21.14 20.96
C GLY A 632 -3.60 22.17 21.91
N MET A 633 -4.10 23.42 21.98
CA MET A 633 -3.84 24.25 23.17
C MET A 633 -4.65 23.66 24.32
N MET A 634 -3.98 22.93 25.23
CA MET A 634 -4.59 22.45 26.46
C MET A 634 -5.29 23.59 27.18
N ASP A 635 -6.61 23.52 27.17
CA ASP A 635 -7.48 24.29 28.04
C ASP A 635 -7.04 24.00 29.48
N ARG A 636 -6.45 25.00 30.17
CA ARG A 636 -6.00 24.91 31.57
C ARG A 636 -7.18 24.86 32.55
N THR A 637 -8.27 24.23 32.16
CA THR A 637 -9.55 24.21 32.87
C THR A 637 -9.75 22.97 33.76
N PRO A 638 -9.03 21.81 33.65
CA PRO A 638 -9.35 20.63 34.49
C PRO A 638 -8.67 20.64 35.87
N LEU A 639 -7.67 21.50 36.12
CA LEU A 639 -6.96 21.54 37.41
C LEU A 639 -7.79 22.16 38.54
N ILE A 640 -8.67 23.12 38.22
CA ILE A 640 -9.50 23.79 39.22
C ILE A 640 -10.65 22.86 39.64
N ALA A 641 -11.27 22.16 38.70
CA ALA A 641 -12.36 21.21 38.98
C ALA A 641 -11.88 20.01 39.83
N ALA A 642 -10.70 19.46 39.55
CA ALA A 642 -10.13 18.37 40.33
C ALA A 642 -9.76 18.79 41.76
N GLY A 643 -9.26 20.02 41.95
CA GLY A 643 -8.96 20.58 43.27
C GLY A 643 -10.21 20.75 44.14
N VAL A 644 -11.31 21.22 43.56
CA VAL A 644 -12.59 21.41 44.28
C VAL A 644 -13.21 20.08 44.70
N ILE A 645 -13.20 19.07 43.81
CA ILE A 645 -13.73 17.74 44.11
C ILE A 645 -12.86 17.04 45.17
N GLY A 646 -11.53 17.16 45.08
CA GLY A 646 -10.60 16.63 46.09
C GLY A 646 -10.81 17.26 47.47
N ALA A 647 -10.98 18.58 47.54
CA ALA A 647 -11.23 19.29 48.81
C ALA A 647 -12.57 18.88 49.45
N LEU A 648 -13.63 18.74 48.65
CA LEU A 648 -14.93 18.25 49.12
C LEU A 648 -14.84 16.82 49.67
N PHE A 649 -14.07 15.95 49.02
CA PHE A 649 -13.90 14.56 49.47
C PHE A 649 -13.17 14.47 50.82
N VAL A 650 -12.14 15.30 51.04
CA VAL A 650 -11.42 15.36 52.33
C VAL A 650 -12.33 15.86 53.44
N ILE A 651 -13.16 16.87 53.19
CA ILE A 651 -14.12 17.40 54.18
C ILE A 651 -15.13 16.31 54.60
N VAL A 652 -15.64 15.53 53.64
CA VAL A 652 -16.57 14.42 53.92
C VAL A 652 -15.89 13.33 54.76
N ILE A 653 -14.63 12.97 54.45
CA ILE A 653 -13.87 11.98 55.23
C ILE A 653 -13.65 12.46 56.68
N VAL A 654 -13.30 13.74 56.87
CA VAL A 654 -13.13 14.33 58.21
C VAL A 654 -14.46 14.34 58.98
N ALA A 655 -15.57 14.71 58.34
CA ALA A 655 -16.89 14.69 58.96
C ALA A 655 -17.31 13.26 59.39
N LEU A 656 -17.10 12.26 58.52
CA LEU A 656 -17.41 10.86 58.82
C LEU A 656 -16.53 10.30 59.94
N SER A 657 -15.24 10.63 59.97
CA SER A 657 -14.32 10.18 61.02
C SER A 657 -14.63 10.82 62.38
N VAL A 658 -15.02 12.11 62.42
CA VAL A 658 -15.55 12.76 63.63
C VAL A 658 -16.85 12.11 64.09
N ALA A 659 -17.79 11.83 63.17
CA ALA A 659 -19.05 11.17 63.50
C ALA A 659 -18.81 9.77 64.10
N VAL A 660 -17.89 8.98 63.52
CA VAL A 660 -17.49 7.67 64.06
C VAL A 660 -16.81 7.81 65.43
N TYR A 661 -15.97 8.82 65.64
CA TYR A 661 -15.32 9.08 66.93
C TYR A 661 -16.34 9.41 68.02
N VAL A 662 -17.32 10.30 67.74
CA VAL A 662 -18.41 10.63 68.67
C VAL A 662 -19.27 9.41 68.98
N ARG A 663 -19.59 8.59 67.97
CA ARG A 663 -20.35 7.34 68.14
C ARG A 663 -19.58 6.33 69.01
N ARG A 664 -18.26 6.20 68.82
CA ARG A 664 -17.40 5.34 69.65
C ARG A 664 -17.32 5.86 71.10
N LYS A 665 -17.27 7.18 71.31
CA LYS A 665 -17.28 7.80 72.64
C LYS A 665 -18.62 7.62 73.36
N SER A 666 -19.74 7.73 72.65
CA SER A 666 -21.08 7.49 73.23
C SER A 666 -21.29 6.02 73.58
N ILE A 667 -20.77 5.08 72.76
CA ILE A 667 -20.78 3.65 73.07
C ILE A 667 -19.88 3.32 74.28
N LYS A 668 -18.70 3.94 74.41
CA LYS A 668 -17.86 3.79 75.62
C LYS A 668 -18.54 4.32 76.89
N LYS A 669 -19.24 5.47 76.82
CA LYS A 669 -20.06 5.97 77.94
C LYS A 669 -21.21 5.02 78.29
N LYS A 670 -21.92 4.47 77.30
CA LYS A 670 -23.00 3.50 77.54
C LYS A 670 -22.52 2.15 78.11
N ARG A 671 -21.28 1.72 77.80
CA ARG A 671 -20.67 0.49 78.34
C ARG A 671 -20.01 0.67 79.72
N ALA A 672 -19.63 1.89 80.10
CA ALA A 672 -19.16 2.22 81.44
C ALA A 672 -20.32 2.29 82.46
N LEU A 673 -21.48 2.83 82.05
CA LEU A 673 -22.68 2.90 82.91
C LEU A 673 -23.28 1.51 83.19
N ARG A 674 -23.19 0.57 82.24
CA ARG A 674 -23.72 -0.81 82.41
C ARG A 674 -22.85 -1.68 83.34
N ARG A 675 -21.58 -1.34 83.56
CA ARG A 675 -20.68 -2.03 84.51
C ARG A 675 -20.81 -1.55 85.97
N PHE A 676 -21.40 -0.38 86.20
CA PHE A 676 -21.75 0.09 87.56
C PHE A 676 -23.10 -0.46 88.05
N LEU A 677 -23.97 -0.91 87.15
CA LEU A 677 -25.29 -1.49 87.48
C LEU A 677 -25.27 -3.03 87.63
N GLU A 678 -24.16 -3.71 87.31
CA GLU A 678 -24.02 -5.17 87.42
C GLU A 678 -23.24 -5.64 88.67
N THR A 679 -22.85 -4.73 89.58
CA THR A 679 -22.10 -5.05 90.82
C THR A 679 -22.95 -5.11 92.10
N GLU A 680 -24.27 -4.88 92.05
CA GLU A 680 -25.09 -4.84 93.28
C GLU A 680 -26.25 -5.85 93.37
N VAL A 681 -26.44 -6.74 92.41
CA VAL A 681 -27.51 -7.76 92.50
C VAL A 681 -27.02 -9.13 92.04
N ARG A 682 -26.22 -9.77 92.89
CA ARG A 682 -26.00 -11.23 92.82
C ARG A 682 -25.91 -11.82 94.23
N GLY A 683 -27.04 -11.77 94.93
CA GLY A 683 -27.25 -12.45 96.21
C GLY A 683 -28.70 -12.92 96.33
N GLN A 684 -28.88 -14.24 96.29
CA GLN A 684 -30.03 -15.03 96.75
C GLN A 684 -31.36 -15.02 95.97
N GLY A 685 -31.78 -16.24 95.60
CA GLY A 685 -33.06 -16.75 96.11
C GLY A 685 -34.17 -17.07 95.11
N SER A 686 -34.31 -18.37 94.83
CA SER A 686 -35.57 -19.15 94.85
C SER A 686 -36.67 -18.94 93.79
N SER A 687 -36.98 -20.07 93.11
CA SER A 687 -38.31 -20.62 92.79
C SER A 687 -39.19 -20.05 91.66
N ARG A 688 -39.27 -20.87 90.60
CA ARG A 688 -40.47 -21.48 89.95
C ARG A 688 -41.60 -20.62 89.32
N VAL A 689 -41.90 -21.00 88.06
CA VAL A 689 -43.23 -21.18 87.40
C VAL A 689 -43.78 -20.04 86.50
N HIS A 690 -43.63 -20.28 85.19
CA HIS A 690 -44.66 -20.40 84.12
C HIS A 690 -45.37 -19.19 83.47
N CYS A 691 -45.59 -19.38 82.15
CA CYS A 691 -46.32 -18.68 81.07
C CYS A 691 -47.39 -17.65 81.48
N ASP A 692 -47.72 -16.62 80.70
CA ASP A 692 -48.11 -16.58 79.28
C ASP A 692 -48.36 -15.11 78.88
N SER A 693 -48.40 -14.83 77.57
CA SER A 693 -49.21 -13.80 76.88
C SER A 693 -49.07 -12.33 77.33
N THR A 694 -48.94 -11.33 76.47
CA THR A 694 -49.66 -11.02 75.23
C THR A 694 -48.95 -9.77 74.70
N ASN A 695 -48.64 -9.68 73.40
CA ASN A 695 -49.50 -8.97 72.45
C ASN A 695 -49.85 -7.58 72.99
N GLN A 696 -49.34 -6.51 72.41
CA GLN A 696 -49.90 -5.84 71.23
C GLN A 696 -49.47 -4.37 71.44
N LEU A 697 -49.29 -3.49 70.48
CA LEU A 697 -49.77 -3.24 69.13
C LEU A 697 -48.78 -2.13 68.69
N ARG A 698 -48.16 -2.25 67.51
CA ARG A 698 -48.63 -1.60 66.27
C ARG A 698 -48.45 -0.08 66.32
N GLU A 699 -48.07 0.62 65.28
CA GLU A 699 -48.13 0.49 63.82
C GLU A 699 -47.56 1.85 63.33
N LEU A 700 -47.27 2.20 62.08
CA LEU A 700 -47.39 1.71 60.70
C LEU A 700 -46.33 2.60 59.99
N ASP A 701 -45.41 2.06 59.18
CA ASP A 701 -45.47 2.01 57.70
C ASP A 701 -45.43 3.39 57.00
N ILE A 702 -44.95 3.61 55.78
CA ILE A 702 -45.09 2.93 54.47
C ILE A 702 -43.92 3.50 53.60
N THR A 703 -43.13 2.80 52.76
CA THR A 703 -43.39 2.26 51.39
C THR A 703 -42.01 1.73 50.88
N LEU A 704 -41.79 0.46 50.48
CA LEU A 704 -41.96 -0.18 49.13
C LEU A 704 -41.54 0.75 47.96
N LEU A 705 -40.85 0.41 46.87
CA LEU A 705 -40.54 -0.83 46.12
C LEU A 705 -39.60 -0.42 44.93
N TYR A 706 -39.14 -1.41 44.14
CA TYR A 706 -38.53 -1.32 42.77
C TYR A 706 -37.02 -0.97 42.72
N TRP A 707 -36.09 -1.74 42.12
CA TRP A 707 -36.17 -2.88 41.18
C TRP A 707 -34.80 -3.57 41.00
N CYS A 708 -34.80 -4.89 40.85
CA CYS A 708 -33.80 -5.70 40.14
C CYS A 708 -34.55 -6.79 39.35
N GLY A 709 -34.19 -6.98 38.07
CA GLY A 709 -34.84 -7.83 37.05
C GLY A 709 -35.23 -6.98 35.84
N VAL A 710 -34.65 -7.10 34.64
CA VAL A 710 -34.70 -8.22 33.67
C VAL A 710 -33.57 -7.94 32.62
N MET A 711 -32.46 -8.68 32.53
CA MET A 711 -32.17 -9.84 31.61
C MET A 711 -32.76 -9.68 30.18
N SER A 712 -32.07 -9.87 29.06
CA SER A 712 -31.37 -11.08 28.65
C SER A 712 -30.92 -10.94 27.17
N ARG A 713 -29.90 -11.73 26.79
CA ARG A 713 -29.75 -12.46 25.51
C ARG A 713 -29.78 -11.70 24.17
N TYR A 714 -28.66 -11.82 23.45
CA TYR A 714 -28.67 -12.25 22.06
C TYR A 714 -27.59 -13.32 21.87
N ASP A 715 -28.01 -14.58 21.89
CA ASP A 715 -27.41 -15.62 21.06
C ASP A 715 -28.37 -16.83 21.06
N VAL A 716 -29.17 -16.97 20.00
CA VAL A 716 -29.73 -18.23 19.52
C VAL A 716 -29.80 -18.14 18.00
N LYS A 717 -28.96 -18.94 17.35
CA LYS A 717 -29.07 -19.36 15.95
C LYS A 717 -30.50 -19.78 15.63
N ASP A 718 -31.01 -19.48 14.43
CA ASP A 718 -31.45 -20.59 13.55
C ASP A 718 -31.81 -20.20 12.10
N PHE A 719 -31.33 -21.08 11.21
CA PHE A 719 -31.76 -21.45 9.86
C PHE A 719 -31.55 -20.56 8.63
N THR A 720 -30.61 -21.01 7.80
CA THR A 720 -30.69 -21.03 6.33
C THR A 720 -31.73 -22.07 5.85
N ALA A 721 -32.48 -21.67 4.81
CA ALA A 721 -33.23 -22.47 3.82
C ALA A 721 -34.62 -23.04 4.17
N CYS A 722 -35.68 -22.36 3.70
CA CYS A 722 -36.57 -22.85 2.64
C CYS A 722 -37.50 -21.72 2.14
N THR A 723 -37.67 -21.67 0.81
CA THR A 723 -38.52 -20.81 -0.05
C THR A 723 -38.23 -19.31 -0.08
#